data_AF-A0A8H5HT73-F1
#
_entry.id   AF-A0A8H5HT73-F1
#
_cell.length_a   1.000
_cell.length_b   1.000
_cell.length_c   1.000
_cell.angle_alpha   90.00
_cell.angle_beta   90.00
_cell.angle_gamma   90.00
#
_symmetry.space_group_name_H-M   'P 1'
#
loop_
_entity.id
_entity.type
_entity.pdbx_description
1 polymer ?
#
loop_
_entity_poly.entity_id
_entity_poly.type
_entity_poly.pdbx_seq_one_letter_code
_entity_poly.pdbx_strand_id
1 'polypeptide(L)'
;MSYLLSARCPLNLSRTNPWRRSESTALHFYQNKQLELYASKDPKPMTLRQLVFYGRSMNEDRLLKSANYVRTELPVRIAHRLRDIQKLPYVVVTQEGVAKVYELYWSAFEKFRKYPPITTLKENEAFCDFLAAILDEHATVIPNLWLGTALSSAHLAPDDLDAFMRKMLVSRISRRVLAQHHIALSDTFAGKPEPSKASESNVGIITTSLNVKASIEKCANLLRHRPLEVEGTADVPAEVEIEGDVDMRFSYIREHLEYIVFELLKNSIRATRFKHRGSRELPVMRATIAAGDNAIVLIMLVGGGLLTLQDQVKHPSDLFSFSHTRNSSRMENSRLGSLRTASSYGRGIWATVNEQVENGHMPMGIGLPMSNIFATYFGGSLELVSLDGHGTDAYVRLPKLGTNLETLPLYYLCITYVGLLKKHVTETYSITPAAVIFTTPTTPLYILHSHNMTEQAGEAVPPAQRSSWASFLKTVASFSGDLSSMTAISLTEFPAYWCERPELFSAIADQTTEEGRALAVLKWFISTLKGQYTSRNESMGSEKKPLNPVLGELFYGKWPDINGRGETELLVEQVSHHPPITAYAIENKSKGVKLVGHNAQKTSFSGGNIIVKQIGHATLTVKLPSGDFAEYLITLPRLRIEGLWYGAPYIELADVSWIISKHHVCSIEYKGKGYFSGKSHSFKASLNPAPGTGGASVSHVIEGTWHTTSKISSGSKSGLDFHDVTGPKEEVTAIGGLLSGDMGEFESRELWKLVAQGIREGDFEAASREKTKIEARILYFPIFLPPISHRAHRTSSDRDARRRLRQALVGRSNILFMKVQTPPNGPDERLGKLGKITPATEDMYVFKENWPPVKSD
;
A
#
# COMPACT_ATOMS: atom_id res chain seq x y z
N MET A 1 19.98 -65.78 -22.91
CA MET A 1 18.76 -65.05 -22.50
C MET A 1 19.14 -63.57 -22.34
N SER A 2 19.41 -62.97 -23.48
CA SER A 2 19.41 -61.52 -23.76
C SER A 2 17.96 -61.11 -24.11
N TYR A 3 17.68 -59.82 -24.38
CA TYR A 3 16.38 -59.16 -24.67
C TYR A 3 15.83 -58.41 -23.43
N LEU A 4 15.69 -57.07 -23.36
CA LEU A 4 15.57 -56.02 -24.36
C LEU A 4 16.12 -54.67 -23.83
N LEU A 5 17.22 -54.22 -24.42
CA LEU A 5 17.58 -52.82 -24.64
C LEU A 5 17.61 -52.65 -26.16
N SER A 6 16.63 -51.98 -26.77
CA SER A 6 16.80 -51.12 -27.96
C SER A 6 15.44 -50.71 -28.54
N ALA A 7 15.26 -49.39 -28.67
CA ALA A 7 14.76 -48.77 -29.90
C ALA A 7 15.13 -47.28 -29.85
N ARG A 8 16.16 -46.92 -30.63
CA ARG A 8 16.54 -45.54 -30.95
C ARG A 8 15.91 -45.14 -32.30
N CYS A 9 15.70 -43.82 -32.42
CA CYS A 9 15.66 -42.98 -33.64
C CYS A 9 14.39 -42.98 -34.50
N PRO A 10 14.09 -41.90 -35.28
CA PRO A 10 15.05 -40.91 -35.81
C PRO A 10 14.65 -39.41 -35.76
N LEU A 11 15.64 -38.57 -36.09
CA LEU A 11 15.55 -37.14 -36.40
C LEU A 11 14.95 -36.88 -37.80
N ASN A 12 14.47 -35.63 -37.94
CA ASN A 12 14.19 -34.82 -39.13
C ASN A 12 12.80 -34.87 -39.78
N LEU A 13 12.08 -33.75 -39.68
CA LEU A 13 11.70 -32.94 -40.84
C LEU A 13 11.49 -31.48 -40.44
N SER A 14 12.17 -30.61 -41.19
CA SER A 14 12.08 -29.17 -41.17
C SER A 14 10.68 -28.67 -41.57
N ARG A 15 10.19 -27.65 -40.85
CA ARG A 15 9.37 -26.57 -41.42
C ARG A 15 9.45 -25.35 -40.48
N THR A 16 9.81 -24.24 -41.10
CA THR A 16 10.05 -22.90 -40.54
C THR A 16 8.98 -22.46 -39.54
N ASN A 17 9.37 -22.20 -38.30
CA ASN A 17 8.53 -21.48 -37.34
C ASN A 17 9.21 -20.15 -36.99
N PRO A 18 8.66 -18.97 -37.33
CA PRO A 18 9.34 -17.68 -37.15
C PRO A 18 9.41 -17.19 -35.68
N TRP A 19 8.82 -17.93 -34.75
CA TRP A 19 8.76 -17.52 -33.35
C TRP A 19 10.01 -17.97 -32.59
N ARG A 20 11.10 -17.20 -32.69
CA ARG A 20 12.12 -17.21 -31.64
C ARG A 20 11.41 -16.87 -30.32
N ARG A 21 11.35 -17.83 -29.40
CA ARG A 21 11.06 -17.56 -27.98
C ARG A 21 12.07 -16.51 -27.52
N SER A 22 11.61 -15.29 -27.27
CA SER A 22 12.31 -14.39 -26.36
C SER A 22 12.20 -15.05 -24.99
N GLU A 23 13.25 -15.74 -24.56
CA GLU A 23 13.30 -16.37 -23.25
C GLU A 23 13.20 -15.27 -22.18
N SER A 24 12.00 -15.06 -21.63
CA SER A 24 11.85 -14.37 -20.35
C SER A 24 12.38 -15.32 -19.28
N THR A 25 13.64 -15.15 -18.90
CA THR A 25 14.25 -15.90 -17.80
C THR A 25 13.54 -15.58 -16.48
N ALA A 26 13.65 -16.45 -15.46
CA ALA A 26 13.16 -16.15 -14.12
C ALA A 26 13.78 -14.85 -13.54
N LEU A 27 15.01 -14.49 -13.95
CA LEU A 27 15.61 -13.18 -13.64
C LEU A 27 14.85 -12.02 -14.29
N HIS A 28 14.53 -12.11 -15.59
CA HIS A 28 13.74 -11.08 -16.29
C HIS A 28 12.33 -10.94 -15.70
N PHE A 29 11.77 -12.02 -15.17
CA PHE A 29 10.48 -12.03 -14.49
C PHE A 29 10.48 -11.21 -13.18
N TYR A 30 11.57 -11.21 -12.38
CA TYR A 30 11.61 -10.48 -11.09
C TYR A 30 12.37 -9.14 -11.14
N GLN A 31 13.25 -8.94 -12.12
CA GLN A 31 14.15 -7.79 -12.20
C GLN A 31 13.90 -6.98 -13.47
N ASN A 32 12.79 -6.22 -13.50
CA ASN A 32 12.49 -5.36 -14.63
C ASN A 32 12.35 -3.89 -14.22
N LYS A 33 13.47 -3.15 -14.30
CA LYS A 33 13.56 -1.72 -13.95
C LYS A 33 12.47 -0.86 -14.61
N GLN A 34 12.10 -1.16 -15.85
CA GLN A 34 11.05 -0.44 -16.57
C GLN A 34 9.67 -0.74 -15.99
N LEU A 35 9.38 -1.99 -15.63
CA LEU A 35 8.16 -2.35 -14.94
C LEU A 35 8.04 -1.61 -13.59
N GLU A 36 9.12 -1.53 -12.82
CA GLU A 36 9.11 -0.87 -11.50
C GLU A 36 8.77 0.61 -11.61
N LEU A 37 9.32 1.30 -12.61
CA LEU A 37 9.05 2.71 -12.88
C LEU A 37 7.57 3.00 -13.17
N TYR A 38 6.86 2.06 -13.80
CA TYR A 38 5.43 2.21 -14.06
C TYR A 38 4.58 1.72 -12.89
N ALA A 39 5.03 0.70 -12.16
CA ALA A 39 4.36 0.19 -10.98
C ALA A 39 4.45 1.15 -9.77
N SER A 40 5.46 2.04 -9.72
CA SER A 40 5.58 3.07 -8.70
C SER A 40 4.67 4.28 -8.91
N LYS A 41 4.04 4.41 -10.09
CA LYS A 41 3.07 5.47 -10.39
C LYS A 41 1.69 5.06 -9.89
N ASP A 42 0.97 6.00 -9.29
CA ASP A 42 -0.42 5.77 -8.91
C ASP A 42 -1.33 5.78 -10.15
N PRO A 43 -2.16 4.74 -10.37
CA PRO A 43 -3.16 4.77 -11.41
C PRO A 43 -4.24 5.79 -11.02
N LYS A 44 -4.76 6.50 -12.01
CA LYS A 44 -5.72 7.59 -11.81
C LYS A 44 -7.14 7.05 -11.97
N PRO A 45 -7.89 6.81 -10.88
CA PRO A 45 -9.29 6.40 -11.00
C PRO A 45 -10.12 7.52 -11.59
N MET A 46 -11.11 7.17 -12.40
CA MET A 46 -12.07 8.11 -12.96
C MET A 46 -13.46 7.88 -12.39
N THR A 47 -14.33 8.86 -12.50
CA THR A 47 -15.75 8.73 -12.20
C THR A 47 -16.54 8.62 -13.50
N LEU A 48 -17.70 7.96 -13.47
CA LEU A 48 -18.59 7.90 -14.63
C LEU A 48 -19.01 9.31 -15.10
N ARG A 49 -19.21 10.23 -14.15
CA ARG A 49 -19.49 11.65 -14.40
C ARG A 49 -18.34 12.35 -15.14
N GLN A 50 -17.09 12.10 -14.77
CA GLN A 50 -15.93 12.68 -15.45
C GLN A 50 -15.85 12.20 -16.91
N LEU A 51 -16.06 10.91 -17.16
CA LEU A 51 -16.08 10.35 -18.52
C LEU A 51 -17.17 10.99 -19.38
N VAL A 52 -18.40 11.09 -18.85
CA VAL A 52 -19.52 11.77 -19.53
C VAL A 52 -19.23 13.25 -19.78
N PHE A 53 -18.79 13.99 -18.77
CA PHE A 53 -18.51 15.41 -18.90
C PHE A 53 -17.37 15.68 -19.89
N TYR A 54 -16.38 14.79 -19.94
CA TYR A 54 -15.29 14.89 -20.90
C TYR A 54 -15.78 14.69 -22.33
N GLY A 55 -16.60 13.67 -22.56
CA GLY A 55 -17.06 13.30 -23.90
C GLY A 55 -18.18 14.17 -24.51
N ARG A 56 -18.92 14.95 -23.70
CA ARG A 56 -20.09 15.74 -24.15
C ARG A 56 -19.80 16.84 -25.17
N SER A 57 -18.59 17.39 -25.21
CA SER A 57 -18.24 18.46 -26.16
C SER A 57 -16.91 18.10 -26.82
N MET A 58 -16.94 17.03 -27.61
CA MET A 58 -15.76 16.50 -28.27
C MET A 58 -15.29 17.44 -29.38
N ASN A 59 -13.98 17.68 -29.42
CA ASN A 59 -13.28 18.36 -30.50
C ASN A 59 -11.93 17.67 -30.70
N GLU A 60 -11.20 18.04 -31.75
CA GLU A 60 -9.92 17.42 -32.08
C GLU A 60 -8.91 17.46 -30.91
N ASP A 61 -8.71 18.61 -30.28
CA ASP A 61 -7.79 18.75 -29.13
C ASP A 61 -8.17 17.84 -27.96
N ARG A 62 -9.46 17.76 -27.61
CA ARG A 62 -9.94 16.87 -26.53
C ARG A 62 -9.81 15.40 -26.92
N LEU A 63 -10.02 15.06 -28.19
CA LEU A 63 -9.87 13.68 -28.65
C LEU A 63 -8.40 13.23 -28.54
N LEU A 64 -7.46 14.06 -29.00
CA LEU A 64 -6.02 13.78 -28.90
C LEU A 64 -5.53 13.75 -27.44
N LYS A 65 -6.09 14.60 -26.56
CA LYS A 65 -5.84 14.53 -25.12
C LYS A 65 -6.36 13.24 -24.50
N SER A 66 -7.55 12.78 -24.90
CA SER A 66 -8.07 11.47 -24.50
C SER A 66 -7.15 10.34 -24.95
N ALA A 67 -6.70 10.37 -26.21
CA ALA A 67 -5.81 9.36 -26.77
C ALA A 67 -4.51 9.24 -25.96
N ASN A 68 -3.87 10.37 -25.68
CA ASN A 68 -2.64 10.40 -24.88
C ASN A 68 -2.87 10.05 -23.40
N TYR A 69 -4.03 10.37 -22.83
CA TYR A 69 -4.39 9.92 -21.49
C TYR A 69 -4.44 8.39 -21.46
N VAL A 70 -5.17 7.75 -22.38
CA VAL A 70 -5.24 6.28 -22.46
C VAL A 70 -3.86 5.67 -22.71
N ARG A 71 -3.08 6.23 -23.64
CA ARG A 71 -1.70 5.80 -23.94
C ARG A 71 -0.78 5.79 -22.72
N THR A 72 -0.94 6.74 -21.80
CA THR A 72 -0.09 6.91 -20.62
C THR A 72 -0.61 6.17 -19.38
N GLU A 73 -1.93 6.08 -19.23
CA GLU A 73 -2.58 5.47 -18.06
C GLU A 73 -2.63 3.93 -18.14
N LEU A 74 -2.92 3.36 -19.32
CA LEU A 74 -3.01 1.90 -19.48
C LEU A 74 -1.72 1.15 -19.11
N PRO A 75 -0.50 1.55 -19.51
CA PRO A 75 0.72 0.85 -19.09
C PRO A 75 0.96 0.91 -17.57
N VAL A 76 0.53 1.97 -16.88
CA VAL A 76 0.57 2.03 -15.40
C VAL A 76 -0.37 0.98 -14.81
N ARG A 77 -1.63 0.94 -15.27
CA ARG A 77 -2.62 -0.05 -14.80
C ARG A 77 -2.20 -1.50 -15.10
N ILE A 78 -1.47 -1.75 -16.20
CA ILE A 78 -0.92 -3.08 -16.53
C ILE A 78 0.26 -3.42 -15.63
N ALA A 79 1.18 -2.47 -15.39
CA ALA A 79 2.36 -2.69 -14.56
C ALA A 79 2.01 -3.15 -13.13
N HIS A 80 0.98 -2.54 -12.54
CA HIS A 80 0.45 -2.95 -11.24
C HIS A 80 0.00 -4.41 -11.21
N ARG A 81 -0.63 -4.90 -12.29
CA ARG A 81 -1.09 -6.29 -12.38
C ARG A 81 0.03 -7.27 -12.63
N LEU A 82 1.03 -6.89 -13.43
CA LEU A 82 2.25 -7.69 -13.58
C LEU A 82 2.96 -7.86 -12.23
N ARG A 83 3.02 -6.81 -11.40
CA ARG A 83 3.55 -6.92 -10.03
C ARG A 83 2.69 -7.80 -9.11
N ASP A 84 1.37 -7.72 -9.20
CA ASP A 84 0.50 -8.60 -8.41
C ASP A 84 0.73 -10.08 -8.77
N ILE A 85 0.92 -10.42 -10.05
CA ILE A 85 1.26 -11.78 -10.47
C ILE A 85 2.64 -12.19 -9.93
N GLN A 86 3.65 -11.31 -10.00
CA GLN A 86 5.01 -11.58 -9.49
C GLN A 86 5.06 -11.84 -7.97
N LYS A 87 4.04 -11.44 -7.21
CA LYS A 87 3.94 -11.68 -5.77
C LYS A 87 3.32 -13.03 -5.41
N LEU A 88 2.73 -13.74 -6.36
CA LEU A 88 2.14 -15.04 -6.09
C LEU A 88 3.24 -16.08 -5.78
N PRO A 89 2.92 -17.13 -5.01
CA PRO A 89 3.81 -18.26 -4.83
C PRO A 89 4.28 -18.80 -6.18
N TYR A 90 5.56 -19.15 -6.29
CA TYR A 90 6.16 -19.58 -7.55
C TYR A 90 5.35 -20.68 -8.26
N VAL A 91 4.85 -21.65 -7.49
CA VAL A 91 4.01 -22.75 -8.00
C VAL A 91 2.74 -22.27 -8.72
N VAL A 92 2.14 -21.17 -8.27
CA VAL A 92 0.96 -20.55 -8.88
C VAL A 92 1.36 -19.79 -10.14
N VAL A 93 2.46 -19.06 -10.09
CA VAL A 93 3.00 -18.29 -11.23
C VAL A 93 3.34 -19.22 -12.40
N THR A 94 3.92 -20.39 -12.11
CA THR A 94 4.29 -21.38 -13.13
C THR A 94 3.10 -22.13 -13.72
N GLN A 95 1.90 -21.96 -13.17
CA GLN A 95 0.71 -22.57 -13.75
C GLN A 95 0.45 -21.96 -15.14
N GLU A 96 0.24 -22.80 -16.14
CA GLU A 96 0.12 -22.44 -17.56
C GLU A 96 -0.79 -21.24 -17.86
N GLY A 97 -2.01 -21.22 -17.31
CA GLY A 97 -2.98 -20.14 -17.47
C GLY A 97 -2.55 -18.83 -16.79
N VAL A 98 -1.94 -18.90 -15.60
CA VAL A 98 -1.39 -17.70 -14.92
C VAL A 98 -0.18 -17.16 -15.69
N ALA A 99 0.73 -18.03 -16.12
CA ALA A 99 1.87 -17.69 -16.94
C ALA A 99 1.44 -17.06 -18.27
N LYS A 100 0.40 -17.61 -18.92
CA LYS A 100 -0.13 -17.07 -20.17
C LYS A 100 -0.69 -15.65 -20.00
N VAL A 101 -1.40 -15.40 -18.91
CA VAL A 101 -1.92 -14.05 -18.59
C VAL A 101 -0.77 -13.09 -18.33
N TYR A 102 0.29 -13.53 -17.65
CA TYR A 102 1.51 -12.73 -17.47
C TYR A 102 2.13 -12.33 -18.82
N GLU A 103 2.30 -13.28 -19.74
CA GLU A 103 2.84 -13.00 -21.08
C GLU A 103 1.99 -11.99 -21.86
N LEU A 104 0.65 -12.15 -21.84
CA LEU A 104 -0.27 -11.23 -22.52
C LEU A 104 -0.17 -9.81 -21.95
N TYR A 105 -0.03 -9.69 -20.63
CA TYR A 105 0.10 -8.39 -19.97
C TYR A 105 1.49 -7.79 -20.19
N TRP A 106 2.53 -8.62 -20.21
CA TRP A 106 3.90 -8.21 -20.49
C TRP A 106 4.02 -7.65 -21.91
N SER A 107 3.49 -8.38 -22.89
CA SER A 107 3.41 -7.96 -24.28
C SER A 107 2.66 -6.63 -24.42
N ALA A 108 1.49 -6.49 -23.80
CA ALA A 108 0.74 -5.25 -23.83
C ALA A 108 1.50 -4.09 -23.17
N PHE A 109 2.14 -4.31 -22.02
CA PHE A 109 2.97 -3.31 -21.35
C PHE A 109 4.11 -2.81 -22.25
N GLU A 110 4.83 -3.72 -22.89
CA GLU A 110 5.90 -3.43 -23.85
C GLU A 110 5.39 -2.64 -25.06
N LYS A 111 4.23 -3.02 -25.60
CA LYS A 111 3.60 -2.33 -26.72
C LYS A 111 3.17 -0.90 -26.34
N PHE A 112 2.47 -0.73 -25.22
CA PHE A 112 2.03 0.60 -24.75
C PHE A 112 3.19 1.53 -24.42
N ARG A 113 4.21 1.06 -23.70
CA ARG A 113 5.33 1.93 -23.27
C ARG A 113 6.16 2.44 -24.45
N LYS A 114 6.12 1.75 -25.59
CA LYS A 114 6.81 2.13 -26.84
C LYS A 114 5.94 2.94 -27.79
N TYR A 115 4.63 3.05 -27.51
CA TYR A 115 3.71 3.75 -28.40
C TYR A 115 3.98 5.27 -28.37
N PRO A 116 4.23 5.93 -29.51
CA PRO A 116 4.61 7.33 -29.56
C PRO A 116 3.46 8.27 -29.14
N PRO A 117 3.75 9.52 -28.73
CA PRO A 117 2.73 10.54 -28.52
C PRO A 117 1.84 10.74 -29.76
N ILE A 118 0.54 10.93 -29.54
CA ILE A 118 -0.46 11.08 -30.60
C ILE A 118 -0.74 12.56 -30.78
N THR A 119 -0.50 13.09 -31.97
CA THR A 119 -0.57 14.53 -32.28
C THR A 119 -1.53 14.85 -33.41
N THR A 120 -1.95 13.85 -34.19
CA THR A 120 -2.88 14.02 -35.31
C THR A 120 -4.04 13.03 -35.27
N LEU A 121 -5.14 13.36 -35.95
CA LEU A 121 -6.30 12.47 -36.06
C LEU A 121 -5.97 11.13 -36.75
N LYS A 122 -5.06 11.13 -37.73
CA LYS A 122 -4.59 9.90 -38.38
C LYS A 122 -3.82 8.99 -37.41
N GLU A 123 -2.99 9.57 -36.56
CA GLU A 123 -2.32 8.82 -35.48
C GLU A 123 -3.33 8.30 -34.45
N ASN A 124 -4.39 9.05 -34.18
CA ASN A 124 -5.48 8.62 -33.30
C ASN A 124 -6.25 7.41 -33.88
N GLU A 125 -6.51 7.39 -35.19
CA GLU A 125 -7.13 6.23 -35.86
C GLU A 125 -6.25 4.98 -35.72
N ALA A 126 -4.95 5.09 -36.02
CA ALA A 126 -3.99 4.00 -35.82
C ALA A 126 -3.89 3.56 -34.35
N PHE A 127 -4.09 4.48 -33.40
CA PHE A 127 -4.14 4.15 -31.99
C PHE A 127 -5.43 3.42 -31.60
N CYS A 128 -6.56 3.75 -32.22
CA CYS A 128 -7.81 3.01 -32.02
C CYS A 128 -7.70 1.57 -32.51
N ASP A 129 -7.10 1.34 -33.69
CA ASP A 129 -6.82 -0.01 -34.21
C ASP A 129 -5.89 -0.79 -33.28
N PHE A 130 -4.85 -0.11 -32.77
CA PHE A 130 -3.95 -0.67 -31.77
C PHE A 130 -4.69 -1.07 -30.47
N LEU A 131 -5.57 -0.22 -29.95
CA LEU A 131 -6.37 -0.53 -28.77
C LEU A 131 -7.31 -1.71 -29.01
N ALA A 132 -7.98 -1.76 -30.17
CA ALA A 132 -8.86 -2.86 -30.55
C ALA A 132 -8.10 -4.20 -30.57
N ALA A 133 -6.92 -4.23 -31.21
CA ALA A 133 -6.07 -5.42 -31.23
C ALA A 133 -5.65 -5.89 -29.82
N ILE A 134 -5.31 -4.96 -28.91
CA ILE A 134 -4.99 -5.32 -27.52
C ILE A 134 -6.21 -5.89 -26.79
N LEU A 135 -7.40 -5.32 -26.99
CA LEU A 135 -8.64 -5.81 -26.38
C LEU A 135 -8.94 -7.24 -26.85
N ASP A 136 -8.77 -7.52 -28.14
CA ASP A 136 -8.96 -8.84 -28.74
C ASP A 136 -7.95 -9.86 -28.18
N GLU A 137 -6.66 -9.51 -28.13
CA GLU A 137 -5.62 -10.36 -27.53
C GLU A 137 -5.94 -10.70 -26.06
N HIS A 138 -6.55 -9.77 -25.32
CA HIS A 138 -6.88 -9.92 -23.90
C HIS A 138 -8.26 -10.56 -23.65
N ALA A 139 -8.98 -10.98 -24.70
CA ALA A 139 -10.23 -11.73 -24.55
C ALA A 139 -9.99 -13.05 -23.80
N THR A 140 -8.88 -13.74 -24.04
CA THR A 140 -8.56 -15.04 -23.42
C THR A 140 -8.11 -14.95 -21.95
N VAL A 141 -7.99 -13.74 -21.37
CA VAL A 141 -7.47 -13.54 -20.01
C VAL A 141 -8.37 -14.14 -18.94
N ILE A 142 -9.69 -13.92 -19.00
CA ILE A 142 -10.63 -14.45 -17.99
C ILE A 142 -10.53 -15.98 -17.87
N PRO A 143 -10.67 -16.76 -18.96
CA PRO A 143 -10.64 -18.22 -18.85
C PRO A 143 -9.27 -18.76 -18.43
N ASN A 144 -8.17 -18.19 -18.93
CA ASN A 144 -6.81 -18.60 -18.53
C ASN A 144 -6.53 -18.29 -17.06
N LEU A 145 -6.87 -17.08 -16.60
CA LEU A 145 -6.68 -16.67 -15.22
C LEU A 145 -7.51 -17.52 -14.27
N TRP A 146 -8.78 -17.77 -14.64
CA TRP A 146 -9.68 -18.58 -13.83
C TRP A 146 -9.23 -20.04 -13.76
N LEU A 147 -8.92 -20.66 -14.91
CA LEU A 147 -8.42 -22.03 -14.95
C LEU A 147 -7.15 -22.17 -14.11
N GLY A 148 -6.22 -21.22 -14.24
CA GLY A 148 -4.96 -21.28 -13.53
C GLY A 148 -5.07 -21.09 -12.02
N THR A 149 -5.93 -20.18 -11.58
CA THR A 149 -6.19 -19.97 -10.15
C THR A 149 -7.00 -21.11 -9.54
N ALA A 150 -7.98 -21.68 -10.26
CA ALA A 150 -8.70 -22.88 -9.80
C ALA A 150 -7.73 -24.06 -9.58
N LEU A 151 -6.88 -24.36 -10.56
CA LEU A 151 -5.89 -25.44 -10.48
C LEU A 151 -4.81 -25.20 -9.41
N SER A 152 -4.53 -23.94 -9.09
CA SER A 152 -3.52 -23.57 -8.09
C SER A 152 -4.10 -23.26 -6.71
N SER A 153 -5.42 -23.41 -6.52
CA SER A 153 -6.11 -22.92 -5.32
C SER A 153 -5.73 -23.68 -4.05
N ALA A 154 -5.10 -24.85 -4.12
CA ALA A 154 -4.53 -25.53 -2.95
C ALA A 154 -3.26 -24.85 -2.42
N HIS A 155 -2.63 -23.99 -3.22
CA HIS A 155 -1.37 -23.32 -2.91
C HIS A 155 -1.54 -21.85 -2.48
N LEU A 156 -2.78 -21.39 -2.34
CA LEU A 156 -3.14 -20.03 -1.93
C LEU A 156 -4.27 -20.08 -0.90
N ALA A 157 -4.19 -19.23 0.13
CA ALA A 157 -5.32 -19.06 1.03
C ALA A 157 -6.53 -18.51 0.26
N PRO A 158 -7.77 -18.91 0.61
CA PRO A 158 -8.97 -18.48 -0.12
C PRO A 158 -9.12 -16.96 -0.21
N ASP A 159 -8.81 -16.24 0.87
CA ASP A 159 -8.87 -14.78 0.90
C ASP A 159 -7.84 -14.11 -0.03
N ASP A 160 -6.61 -14.63 -0.08
CA ASP A 160 -5.56 -14.10 -0.95
C ASP A 160 -5.89 -14.36 -2.42
N LEU A 161 -6.44 -15.54 -2.74
CA LEU A 161 -6.88 -15.89 -4.09
C LEU A 161 -8.05 -15.00 -4.53
N ASP A 162 -9.07 -14.85 -3.69
CA ASP A 162 -10.24 -14.00 -3.98
C ASP A 162 -9.82 -12.54 -4.15
N ALA A 163 -8.92 -12.04 -3.30
CA ALA A 163 -8.36 -10.70 -3.41
C ALA A 163 -7.58 -10.55 -4.73
N PHE A 164 -6.68 -11.48 -5.06
CA PHE A 164 -5.92 -11.46 -6.31
C PHE A 164 -6.83 -11.48 -7.54
N MET A 165 -7.80 -12.38 -7.59
CA MET A 165 -8.76 -12.48 -8.70
C MET A 165 -9.57 -11.20 -8.87
N ARG A 166 -10.09 -10.66 -7.76
CA ARG A 166 -10.79 -9.36 -7.77
C ARG A 166 -9.88 -8.26 -8.32
N LYS A 167 -8.61 -8.18 -7.87
CA LYS A 167 -7.66 -7.16 -8.35
C LYS A 167 -7.46 -7.25 -9.87
N MET A 168 -7.20 -8.46 -10.37
CA MET A 168 -6.96 -8.73 -11.78
C MET A 168 -8.17 -8.36 -12.66
N LEU A 169 -9.36 -8.81 -12.26
CA LEU A 169 -10.59 -8.62 -13.03
C LEU A 169 -11.08 -7.18 -13.01
N VAL A 170 -11.06 -6.51 -11.86
CA VAL A 170 -11.38 -5.07 -11.76
C VAL A 170 -10.45 -4.26 -12.65
N SER A 171 -9.15 -4.56 -12.60
CA SER A 171 -8.18 -3.86 -13.42
C SER A 171 -8.37 -4.11 -14.92
N ARG A 172 -8.78 -5.32 -15.31
CA ARG A 172 -9.15 -5.63 -16.70
C ARG A 172 -10.35 -4.81 -17.16
N ILE A 173 -11.42 -4.76 -16.36
CA ILE A 173 -12.60 -3.93 -16.65
C ILE A 173 -12.17 -2.48 -16.80
N SER A 174 -11.30 -1.98 -15.90
CA SER A 174 -10.82 -0.60 -15.97
C SER A 174 -10.04 -0.25 -17.23
N ARG A 175 -9.20 -1.16 -17.71
CA ARG A 175 -8.47 -0.94 -18.97
C ARG A 175 -9.41 -0.99 -20.17
N ARG A 176 -10.37 -1.93 -20.15
CA ARG A 176 -11.38 -2.06 -21.19
C ARG A 176 -12.27 -0.83 -21.28
N VAL A 177 -12.77 -0.32 -20.15
CA VAL A 177 -13.60 0.88 -20.07
C VAL A 177 -12.88 2.08 -20.71
N LEU A 178 -11.63 2.33 -20.34
CA LEU A 178 -10.85 3.43 -20.92
C LEU A 178 -10.62 3.27 -22.44
N ALA A 179 -10.22 2.07 -22.86
CA ALA A 179 -9.92 1.80 -24.27
C ALA A 179 -11.19 1.89 -25.13
N GLN A 180 -12.26 1.20 -24.76
CA GLN A 180 -13.52 1.22 -25.51
C GLN A 180 -14.19 2.59 -25.48
N HIS A 181 -14.13 3.31 -24.36
CA HIS A 181 -14.68 4.67 -24.29
C HIS A 181 -13.96 5.59 -25.28
N HIS A 182 -12.62 5.52 -25.37
CA HIS A 182 -11.87 6.31 -26.33
C HIS A 182 -12.15 5.91 -27.78
N ILE A 183 -12.21 4.61 -28.10
CA ILE A 183 -12.60 4.13 -29.45
C ILE A 183 -13.98 4.67 -29.83
N ALA A 184 -14.97 4.54 -28.94
CA ALA A 184 -16.33 5.01 -29.20
C ALA A 184 -16.40 6.53 -29.40
N LEU A 185 -15.62 7.31 -28.64
CA LEU A 185 -15.52 8.76 -28.84
C LEU A 185 -14.88 9.10 -30.20
N SER A 186 -13.85 8.37 -30.62
CA SER A 186 -13.20 8.55 -31.92
C SER A 186 -14.15 8.21 -33.08
N ASP A 187 -14.89 7.11 -32.97
CA ASP A 187 -15.86 6.70 -33.99
C ASP A 187 -17.00 7.72 -34.13
N THR A 188 -17.52 8.20 -32.99
CA THR A 188 -18.55 9.26 -32.95
C THR A 188 -18.03 10.55 -33.58
N PHE A 189 -16.79 10.95 -33.24
CA PHE A 189 -16.16 12.15 -33.79
C PHE A 189 -15.93 12.05 -35.31
N ALA A 190 -15.57 10.86 -35.80
CA ALA A 190 -15.39 10.58 -37.23
C ALA A 190 -16.73 10.44 -38.00
N GLY A 191 -17.88 10.56 -37.33
CA GLY A 191 -19.20 10.42 -37.95
C GLY A 191 -19.54 9.00 -38.36
N LYS A 192 -18.86 7.97 -37.81
CA LYS A 192 -19.22 6.58 -38.07
C LYS A 192 -20.59 6.28 -37.45
N PRO A 193 -21.47 5.53 -38.14
CA PRO A 193 -22.79 5.22 -37.62
C PRO A 193 -22.69 4.39 -36.34
N GLU A 194 -23.36 4.83 -35.27
CA GLU A 194 -23.50 3.99 -34.07
C GLU A 194 -24.27 2.71 -34.42
N PRO A 195 -23.83 1.52 -33.95
CA PRO A 195 -24.48 0.25 -34.24
C PRO A 195 -25.90 0.11 -33.65
N SER A 196 -26.39 1.09 -32.87
CA SER A 196 -27.78 1.12 -32.39
C SER A 196 -28.45 2.47 -32.64
N LYS A 197 -29.44 2.51 -33.54
CA LYS A 197 -30.46 3.57 -33.64
C LYS A 197 -31.44 3.51 -32.46
N ALA A 198 -30.95 3.43 -31.23
CA ALA A 198 -31.80 3.50 -30.04
C ALA A 198 -31.98 4.98 -29.65
N SER A 199 -33.17 5.33 -29.15
CA SER A 199 -33.58 6.67 -28.72
C SER A 199 -32.76 7.28 -27.56
N GLU A 200 -31.60 6.72 -27.21
CA GLU A 200 -30.84 7.04 -26.01
C GLU A 200 -29.49 7.65 -26.38
N SER A 201 -29.20 8.85 -25.87
CA SER A 201 -27.95 9.57 -26.12
C SER A 201 -26.77 8.88 -25.42
N ASN A 202 -25.72 8.57 -26.19
CA ASN A 202 -24.48 7.99 -25.70
C ASN A 202 -23.36 9.02 -25.64
N VAL A 203 -22.44 8.83 -24.69
CA VAL A 203 -21.15 9.51 -24.64
C VAL A 203 -20.07 8.44 -24.50
N GLY A 204 -19.40 8.14 -25.61
CA GLY A 204 -18.59 6.92 -25.73
C GLY A 204 -19.45 5.69 -25.38
N ILE A 205 -18.94 4.80 -24.53
CA ILE A 205 -19.68 3.60 -24.09
C ILE A 205 -20.75 3.85 -23.01
N ILE A 206 -20.98 5.10 -22.59
CA ILE A 206 -21.89 5.43 -21.50
C ILE A 206 -23.22 5.92 -22.08
N THR A 207 -24.30 5.22 -21.77
CA THR A 207 -25.65 5.68 -22.09
C THR A 207 -26.09 6.68 -21.04
N THR A 208 -26.36 7.92 -21.43
CA THR A 208 -26.62 9.02 -20.49
C THR A 208 -28.02 8.96 -19.85
N SER A 209 -28.96 8.27 -20.49
CA SER A 209 -30.35 8.11 -20.06
C SER A 209 -30.80 6.65 -20.23
N LEU A 210 -30.04 5.73 -19.63
CA LEU A 210 -30.27 4.29 -19.75
C LEU A 210 -31.59 3.90 -19.08
N ASN A 211 -32.52 3.33 -19.84
CA ASN A 211 -33.76 2.75 -19.30
C ASN A 211 -33.50 1.40 -18.63
N VAL A 212 -33.69 1.34 -17.31
CA VAL A 212 -33.45 0.12 -16.52
C VAL A 212 -34.43 -1.00 -16.90
N LYS A 213 -35.72 -0.68 -17.02
CA LYS A 213 -36.77 -1.63 -17.37
C LYS A 213 -36.48 -2.28 -18.73
N ALA A 214 -36.14 -1.48 -19.74
CA ALA A 214 -35.84 -1.98 -21.08
C ALA A 214 -34.64 -2.95 -21.08
N SER A 215 -33.60 -2.69 -20.28
CA SER A 215 -32.48 -3.63 -20.11
C SER A 215 -32.91 -4.94 -19.44
N ILE A 216 -33.82 -4.90 -18.46
CA ILE A 216 -34.37 -6.11 -17.83
C ILE A 216 -35.25 -6.89 -18.80
N GLU A 217 -36.18 -6.23 -19.50
CA GLU A 217 -37.04 -6.85 -20.52
C GLU A 217 -36.22 -7.52 -21.62
N LYS A 218 -35.17 -6.84 -22.12
CA LYS A 218 -34.24 -7.42 -23.09
C LYS A 218 -33.61 -8.71 -22.58
N CYS A 219 -33.08 -8.71 -21.35
CA CYS A 219 -32.45 -9.90 -20.77
C CYS A 219 -33.46 -11.04 -20.52
N ALA A 220 -34.67 -10.72 -20.03
CA ALA A 220 -35.73 -11.68 -19.81
C ALA A 220 -36.16 -12.34 -21.14
N ASN A 221 -36.36 -11.55 -22.20
CA ASN A 221 -36.72 -12.06 -23.53
C ASN A 221 -35.65 -13.00 -24.11
N LEU A 222 -34.36 -12.67 -23.93
CA LEU A 222 -33.26 -13.53 -24.36
C LEU A 222 -33.18 -14.87 -23.61
N LEU A 223 -33.75 -14.95 -22.41
CA LEU A 223 -33.72 -16.14 -21.57
C LEU A 223 -35.03 -16.94 -21.57
N ARG A 224 -36.14 -16.35 -22.04
CA ARG A 224 -37.51 -16.89 -21.99
C ARG A 224 -37.63 -18.36 -22.44
N HIS A 225 -37.05 -18.69 -23.59
CA HIS A 225 -37.08 -20.02 -24.20
C HIS A 225 -35.71 -20.72 -24.23
N ARG A 226 -34.74 -20.21 -23.48
CA ARG A 226 -33.39 -20.76 -23.55
C ARG A 226 -33.32 -22.08 -22.76
N PRO A 227 -32.91 -23.21 -23.35
CA PRO A 227 -32.67 -24.42 -22.59
C PRO A 227 -31.47 -24.17 -21.65
N LEU A 228 -31.72 -24.20 -20.35
CA LEU A 228 -30.69 -24.13 -19.31
C LEU A 228 -30.52 -25.56 -18.82
N GLU A 229 -29.31 -26.10 -18.89
CA GLU A 229 -28.94 -27.51 -18.60
C GLU A 229 -29.58 -28.08 -17.31
N VAL A 230 -30.82 -28.53 -17.42
CA VAL A 230 -31.59 -29.19 -16.37
C VAL A 230 -32.27 -30.38 -17.05
N GLU A 231 -31.67 -31.57 -16.93
CA GLU A 231 -32.24 -32.80 -17.48
C GLU A 231 -33.68 -33.00 -16.96
N GLY A 232 -34.60 -33.34 -17.88
CA GLY A 232 -35.99 -33.69 -17.55
C GLY A 232 -36.98 -32.53 -17.38
N THR A 233 -36.62 -31.28 -17.68
CA THR A 233 -37.58 -30.15 -17.69
C THR A 233 -38.17 -29.91 -19.07
N ALA A 234 -39.50 -29.80 -19.16
CA ALA A 234 -40.19 -29.32 -20.35
C ALA A 234 -39.75 -27.88 -20.69
N ASP A 235 -39.80 -27.50 -21.97
CA ASP A 235 -39.50 -26.14 -22.45
C ASP A 235 -40.62 -25.16 -22.07
N VAL A 236 -40.74 -24.90 -20.76
CA VAL A 236 -41.73 -23.97 -20.21
C VAL A 236 -41.12 -22.57 -20.21
N PRO A 237 -41.81 -21.56 -20.80
CA PRO A 237 -41.35 -20.18 -20.78
C PRO A 237 -41.26 -19.67 -19.35
N ALA A 238 -40.18 -18.97 -19.06
CA ALA A 238 -39.99 -18.30 -17.79
C ALA A 238 -40.44 -16.83 -17.90
N GLU A 239 -41.46 -16.45 -17.14
CA GLU A 239 -41.96 -15.07 -17.12
C GLU A 239 -41.30 -14.25 -16.02
N VAL A 240 -41.00 -12.99 -16.33
CA VAL A 240 -40.45 -12.01 -15.40
C VAL A 240 -41.36 -10.79 -15.37
N GLU A 241 -42.00 -10.56 -14.23
CA GLU A 241 -42.77 -9.35 -13.94
C GLU A 241 -41.82 -8.26 -13.41
N ILE A 242 -41.93 -7.05 -13.97
CA ILE A 242 -41.12 -5.90 -13.58
C ILE A 242 -42.01 -4.87 -12.91
N GLU A 243 -41.70 -4.51 -11.66
CA GLU A 243 -42.49 -3.58 -10.84
C GLU A 243 -41.61 -2.49 -10.19
N GLY A 244 -42.24 -1.51 -9.54
CA GLY A 244 -41.57 -0.37 -8.91
C GLY A 244 -41.39 0.83 -9.86
N ASP A 245 -40.26 1.51 -9.78
CA ASP A 245 -39.93 2.71 -10.56
C ASP A 245 -39.55 2.35 -12.02
N VAL A 246 -40.52 1.88 -12.79
CA VAL A 246 -40.32 1.36 -14.15
C VAL A 246 -39.86 2.39 -15.18
N ASP A 247 -40.06 3.69 -14.90
CA ASP A 247 -39.59 4.80 -15.72
C ASP A 247 -38.15 5.25 -15.37
N MET A 248 -37.49 4.56 -14.43
CA MET A 248 -36.19 4.95 -13.92
C MET A 248 -35.11 4.95 -15.02
N ARG A 249 -34.45 6.11 -15.16
CA ARG A 249 -33.35 6.36 -16.09
C ARG A 249 -32.15 6.98 -15.38
N PHE A 250 -30.95 6.57 -15.76
CA PHE A 250 -29.70 7.14 -15.24
C PHE A 250 -28.52 6.95 -16.21
N SER A 251 -27.42 7.65 -15.96
CA SER A 251 -26.19 7.46 -16.73
C SER A 251 -25.43 6.22 -16.25
N TYR A 252 -25.26 5.22 -17.12
CA TYR A 252 -24.49 4.02 -16.80
C TYR A 252 -23.92 3.33 -18.05
N ILE A 253 -23.00 2.38 -17.85
CA ILE A 253 -22.51 1.52 -18.94
C ILE A 253 -23.53 0.40 -19.15
N ARG A 254 -24.26 0.44 -20.27
CA ARG A 254 -25.34 -0.53 -20.59
C ARG A 254 -24.86 -1.98 -20.50
N GLU A 255 -23.71 -2.29 -21.09
CA GLU A 255 -23.15 -3.65 -21.08
C GLU A 255 -22.93 -4.20 -19.67
N HIS A 256 -22.50 -3.36 -18.72
CA HIS A 256 -22.26 -3.78 -17.34
C HIS A 256 -23.59 -4.10 -16.62
N LEU A 257 -24.60 -3.23 -16.78
CA LEU A 257 -25.92 -3.47 -16.20
C LEU A 257 -26.56 -4.73 -16.79
N GLU A 258 -26.57 -4.84 -18.12
CA GLU A 258 -27.17 -5.97 -18.81
C GLU A 258 -26.47 -7.29 -18.46
N TYR A 259 -25.14 -7.30 -18.29
CA TYR A 259 -24.44 -8.52 -17.84
C TYR A 259 -24.90 -8.96 -16.45
N ILE A 260 -24.96 -8.03 -15.47
CA ILE A 260 -25.43 -8.33 -14.11
C ILE A 260 -26.85 -8.89 -14.16
N VAL A 261 -27.74 -8.21 -14.85
CA VAL A 261 -29.15 -8.59 -14.96
C VAL A 261 -29.31 -9.95 -15.63
N PHE A 262 -28.61 -10.17 -16.74
CA PHE A 262 -28.65 -11.43 -17.47
C PHE A 262 -28.16 -12.60 -16.62
N GLU A 263 -27.05 -12.45 -15.89
CA GLU A 263 -26.55 -13.51 -15.00
C GLU A 263 -27.50 -13.81 -13.84
N LEU A 264 -28.09 -12.79 -13.23
CA LEU A 264 -29.04 -12.97 -12.14
C LEU A 264 -30.30 -13.68 -12.64
N LEU A 265 -30.93 -13.19 -13.72
CA LEU A 265 -32.10 -13.84 -14.32
C LEU A 265 -31.81 -15.26 -14.77
N LYS A 266 -30.64 -15.52 -15.37
CA LYS A 266 -30.24 -16.87 -15.79
C LYS A 266 -30.17 -17.83 -14.60
N ASN A 267 -29.61 -17.38 -13.47
CA ASN A 267 -29.57 -18.17 -12.25
C ASN A 267 -30.98 -18.34 -11.62
N SER A 268 -31.79 -17.28 -11.61
CA SER A 268 -33.19 -17.33 -11.13
C SER A 268 -34.03 -18.34 -11.91
N ILE A 269 -33.96 -18.30 -13.24
CA ILE A 269 -34.70 -19.21 -14.12
C ILE A 269 -34.21 -20.64 -13.92
N ARG A 270 -32.89 -20.87 -13.82
CA ARG A 270 -32.31 -22.19 -13.59
C ARG A 270 -32.80 -22.79 -12.26
N ALA A 271 -32.75 -22.02 -11.18
CA ALA A 271 -33.19 -22.48 -9.86
C ALA A 271 -34.70 -22.75 -9.82
N THR A 272 -35.50 -21.87 -10.44
CA THR A 272 -36.95 -22.01 -10.54
C THR A 272 -37.32 -23.27 -11.33
N ARG A 273 -36.72 -23.49 -12.51
CA ARG A 273 -36.93 -24.71 -13.31
C ARG A 273 -36.51 -25.97 -12.57
N PHE A 274 -35.43 -25.91 -11.80
CA PHE A 274 -34.99 -27.04 -10.98
C PHE A 274 -36.00 -27.37 -9.87
N LYS A 275 -36.50 -26.36 -9.14
CA LYS A 275 -37.48 -26.56 -8.06
C LYS A 275 -38.81 -27.10 -8.58
N HIS A 276 -39.22 -26.65 -9.76
CA HIS A 276 -40.50 -27.00 -10.39
C HIS A 276 -40.36 -28.05 -11.51
N ARG A 277 -39.36 -28.94 -11.40
CA ARG A 277 -39.18 -30.06 -12.34
C ARG A 277 -40.46 -30.88 -12.46
N GLY A 278 -40.94 -31.08 -13.70
CA GLY A 278 -42.18 -31.81 -13.99
C GLY A 278 -43.47 -30.97 -13.93
N SER A 279 -43.40 -29.71 -13.49
CA SER A 279 -44.54 -28.78 -13.61
C SER A 279 -44.74 -28.34 -15.07
N ARG A 280 -45.99 -28.13 -15.47
CA ARG A 280 -46.34 -27.55 -16.78
C ARG A 280 -46.26 -26.02 -16.79
N GLU A 281 -46.19 -25.41 -15.61
CA GLU A 281 -46.13 -23.96 -15.42
C GLU A 281 -45.05 -23.61 -14.40
N LEU A 282 -44.37 -22.49 -14.62
CA LEU A 282 -43.37 -21.95 -13.70
C LEU A 282 -43.97 -20.72 -12.98
N PRO A 283 -43.61 -20.48 -11.71
CA PRO A 283 -44.01 -19.25 -11.05
C PRO A 283 -43.38 -18.04 -11.74
N VAL A 284 -44.13 -16.94 -11.81
CA VAL A 284 -43.64 -15.66 -12.32
C VAL A 284 -42.55 -15.15 -11.38
N MET A 285 -41.36 -14.88 -11.92
CA MET A 285 -40.30 -14.21 -11.16
C MET A 285 -40.53 -12.71 -11.19
N ARG A 286 -40.00 -12.02 -10.18
CA ARG A 286 -40.20 -10.59 -10.03
C ARG A 286 -38.87 -9.86 -10.03
N ALA A 287 -38.82 -8.75 -10.75
CA ALA A 287 -37.75 -7.78 -10.73
C ALA A 287 -38.32 -6.42 -10.27
N THR A 288 -37.92 -5.96 -9.09
CA THR A 288 -38.38 -4.69 -8.54
C THR A 288 -37.29 -3.63 -8.73
N ILE A 289 -37.66 -2.49 -9.31
CA ILE A 289 -36.79 -1.32 -9.45
C ILE A 289 -37.17 -0.32 -8.35
N ALA A 290 -36.22 0.03 -7.49
CA ALA A 290 -36.40 1.07 -6.48
C ALA A 290 -35.36 2.17 -6.69
N ALA A 291 -35.81 3.39 -6.97
CA ALA A 291 -34.96 4.55 -7.17
C ALA A 291 -34.96 5.43 -5.92
N GLY A 292 -33.85 5.46 -5.20
CA GLY A 292 -33.60 6.47 -4.18
C GLY A 292 -32.94 7.73 -4.77
N ASP A 293 -32.70 8.72 -3.91
CA ASP A 293 -32.07 9.99 -4.31
C ASP A 293 -30.69 9.79 -4.95
N ASN A 294 -29.90 8.87 -4.39
CA ASN A 294 -28.48 8.70 -4.74
C ASN A 294 -28.15 7.35 -5.38
N ALA A 295 -29.06 6.37 -5.35
CA ALA A 295 -28.82 5.01 -5.83
C ALA A 295 -30.08 4.34 -6.33
N ILE A 296 -29.92 3.41 -7.26
CA ILE A 296 -30.96 2.49 -7.70
C ILE A 296 -30.69 1.15 -7.02
N VAL A 297 -31.74 0.52 -6.48
CA VAL A 297 -31.73 -0.84 -5.98
C VAL A 297 -32.59 -1.68 -6.92
N LEU A 298 -32.00 -2.74 -7.47
CA LEU A 298 -32.72 -3.77 -8.21
C LEU A 298 -32.82 -5.00 -7.32
N ILE A 299 -34.03 -5.48 -7.13
CA ILE A 299 -34.31 -6.71 -6.39
C ILE A 299 -34.76 -7.74 -7.40
N MET A 300 -34.05 -8.85 -7.52
CA MET A 300 -34.46 -9.98 -8.35
C MET A 300 -34.74 -11.19 -7.48
N LEU A 301 -35.95 -11.73 -7.58
CA LEU A 301 -36.36 -12.91 -6.83
C LEU A 301 -35.97 -14.19 -7.58
N VAL A 302 -35.46 -15.17 -6.84
CA VAL A 302 -35.08 -16.51 -7.27
C VAL A 302 -36.03 -17.51 -6.59
N GLY A 303 -36.63 -18.43 -7.34
CA GLY A 303 -37.36 -19.56 -6.74
C GLY A 303 -36.42 -20.65 -6.22
N GLY A 304 -36.63 -21.14 -4.99
CA GLY A 304 -36.02 -22.40 -4.49
C GLY A 304 -34.96 -22.30 -3.41
N GLY A 305 -34.43 -21.12 -3.11
CA GLY A 305 -33.35 -20.94 -2.12
C GLY A 305 -32.01 -21.49 -2.61
N LEU A 306 -31.01 -21.58 -1.72
CA LEU A 306 -29.66 -22.07 -2.01
C LEU A 306 -29.43 -23.52 -1.52
N LEU A 307 -30.48 -24.23 -1.08
CA LEU A 307 -30.41 -25.59 -0.50
C LEU A 307 -29.62 -26.60 -1.33
N THR A 308 -29.69 -26.52 -2.66
CA THR A 308 -28.98 -27.44 -3.57
C THR A 308 -27.46 -27.23 -3.60
N LEU A 309 -26.96 -26.15 -2.99
CA LEU A 309 -25.56 -25.77 -2.97
C LEU A 309 -24.91 -25.93 -1.58
N GLN A 310 -25.64 -26.38 -0.55
CA GLN A 310 -25.11 -26.51 0.82
C GLN A 310 -23.91 -27.49 0.92
N ASP A 311 -23.83 -28.50 0.05
CA ASP A 311 -22.67 -29.39 -0.05
C ASP A 311 -21.46 -28.74 -0.75
N GLN A 312 -21.67 -27.62 -1.47
CA GLN A 312 -20.67 -26.95 -2.30
C GLN A 312 -20.14 -25.65 -1.68
N VAL A 313 -20.95 -24.95 -0.88
CA VAL A 313 -20.63 -23.66 -0.23
C VAL A 313 -21.11 -23.63 1.22
N LYS A 314 -20.37 -22.93 2.09
CA LYS A 314 -20.72 -22.82 3.53
C LYS A 314 -21.55 -21.57 3.83
N HIS A 315 -21.27 -20.48 3.12
CA HIS A 315 -21.99 -19.21 3.25
C HIS A 315 -22.44 -18.72 1.87
N PRO A 316 -23.57 -17.97 1.76
CA PRO A 316 -24.00 -17.38 0.49
C PRO A 316 -22.93 -16.51 -0.18
N SER A 317 -22.06 -15.85 0.60
CA SER A 317 -20.92 -15.08 0.11
C SER A 317 -19.89 -15.92 -0.66
N ASP A 318 -19.80 -17.22 -0.39
CA ASP A 318 -18.87 -18.14 -1.07
C ASP A 318 -19.26 -18.38 -2.53
N LEU A 319 -20.49 -18.03 -2.95
CA LEU A 319 -20.90 -18.01 -4.35
C LEU A 319 -20.11 -17.01 -5.19
N PHE A 320 -19.60 -15.95 -4.56
CA PHE A 320 -18.71 -14.96 -5.17
C PHE A 320 -17.24 -15.37 -5.12
N SER A 321 -16.88 -16.41 -4.35
CA SER A 321 -15.50 -16.85 -4.20
C SER A 321 -15.01 -17.57 -5.45
N PHE A 322 -13.75 -17.32 -5.77
CA PHE A 322 -12.96 -17.94 -6.81
C PHE A 322 -12.22 -19.19 -6.27
N SER A 323 -12.13 -19.34 -4.95
CA SER A 323 -11.45 -20.47 -4.30
C SER A 323 -12.31 -21.73 -4.27
N HIS A 324 -11.72 -22.86 -4.66
CA HIS A 324 -12.39 -24.15 -4.53
C HIS A 324 -12.60 -24.58 -3.08
N THR A 325 -11.82 -24.05 -2.13
CA THR A 325 -11.95 -24.34 -0.70
C THR A 325 -13.23 -23.74 -0.12
N ARG A 326 -13.66 -22.58 -0.64
CA ARG A 326 -14.94 -21.95 -0.29
C ARG A 326 -16.09 -22.43 -1.15
N ASN A 327 -15.80 -22.77 -2.40
CA ASN A 327 -16.79 -23.21 -3.36
C ASN A 327 -16.27 -24.39 -4.17
N SER A 328 -16.53 -25.61 -3.71
CA SER A 328 -15.96 -26.85 -4.28
C SER A 328 -16.34 -27.04 -5.75
N SER A 329 -17.46 -26.44 -6.17
CA SER A 329 -17.92 -26.45 -7.56
C SER A 329 -16.94 -25.81 -8.54
N ARG A 330 -15.92 -25.05 -8.08
CA ARG A 330 -14.85 -24.51 -8.94
C ARG A 330 -13.98 -25.59 -9.57
N MET A 331 -13.94 -26.80 -8.98
CA MET A 331 -13.17 -27.94 -9.45
C MET A 331 -14.00 -29.00 -10.18
N GLU A 332 -15.28 -28.74 -10.45
CA GLU A 332 -16.11 -29.63 -11.26
C GLU A 332 -15.52 -29.82 -12.66
N ASN A 333 -15.39 -31.08 -13.10
CA ASN A 333 -14.78 -31.44 -14.38
C ASN A 333 -15.46 -30.75 -15.58
N SER A 334 -16.78 -30.59 -15.55
CA SER A 334 -17.54 -29.88 -16.60
C SER A 334 -17.11 -28.41 -16.72
N ARG A 335 -16.82 -27.75 -15.60
CA ARG A 335 -16.38 -26.35 -15.57
C ARG A 335 -14.94 -26.20 -15.99
N LEU A 336 -14.05 -27.06 -15.49
CA LEU A 336 -12.65 -27.09 -15.92
C LEU A 336 -12.55 -27.40 -17.43
N GLY A 337 -13.37 -28.32 -17.94
CA GLY A 337 -13.51 -28.59 -19.37
C GLY A 337 -13.95 -27.36 -20.15
N SER A 338 -15.01 -26.69 -19.71
CA SER A 338 -15.50 -25.43 -20.32
C SER A 338 -14.44 -24.34 -20.34
N LEU A 339 -13.69 -24.18 -19.25
CA LEU A 339 -12.59 -23.22 -19.15
C LEU A 339 -11.42 -23.55 -20.07
N ARG A 340 -11.05 -24.83 -20.19
CA ARG A 340 -10.01 -25.30 -21.14
C ARG A 340 -10.41 -25.06 -22.58
N THR A 341 -11.68 -25.29 -22.92
CA THR A 341 -12.23 -24.96 -24.23
C THR A 341 -12.14 -23.46 -24.48
N ALA A 342 -12.64 -22.64 -23.55
CA ALA A 342 -12.63 -21.18 -23.68
C ALA A 342 -11.22 -20.57 -23.67
N SER A 343 -10.25 -21.16 -22.97
CA SER A 343 -8.86 -20.70 -22.96
C SER A 343 -8.12 -21.01 -24.27
N SER A 344 -8.54 -22.09 -24.95
CA SER A 344 -7.93 -22.56 -26.20
C SER A 344 -8.62 -21.95 -27.44
N TYR A 345 -9.87 -21.52 -27.31
CA TYR A 345 -10.62 -20.86 -28.38
C TYR A 345 -10.06 -19.44 -28.60
N GLY A 346 -9.57 -19.15 -29.81
CA GLY A 346 -8.93 -17.87 -30.14
C GLY A 346 -9.83 -16.62 -29.97
N ARG A 347 -11.15 -16.80 -29.80
CA ARG A 347 -12.12 -15.71 -29.62
C ARG A 347 -12.19 -15.18 -28.17
N GLY A 348 -11.72 -15.96 -27.18
CA GLY A 348 -11.70 -15.59 -25.76
C GLY A 348 -13.07 -15.29 -25.14
N ILE A 349 -13.08 -14.60 -23.98
CA ILE A 349 -14.29 -14.19 -23.24
C ILE A 349 -14.31 -12.68 -22.97
N TRP A 350 -15.39 -12.04 -23.38
CA TRP A 350 -15.65 -10.62 -23.20
C TRP A 350 -16.54 -10.32 -21.99
N ALA A 351 -17.25 -11.32 -21.47
CA ALA A 351 -18.25 -11.18 -20.43
C ALA A 351 -19.33 -10.16 -20.83
N THR A 352 -19.95 -10.38 -22.00
CA THR A 352 -21.11 -9.60 -22.48
C THR A 352 -22.32 -10.49 -22.70
N VAL A 353 -23.51 -9.90 -22.77
CA VAL A 353 -24.75 -10.65 -23.06
C VAL A 353 -24.71 -11.25 -24.47
N ASN A 354 -24.31 -10.45 -25.48
CA ASN A 354 -24.25 -10.89 -26.87
C ASN A 354 -23.36 -12.13 -27.04
N GLU A 355 -22.16 -12.10 -26.45
CA GLU A 355 -21.24 -13.23 -26.45
C GLU A 355 -21.87 -14.49 -25.84
N GLN A 356 -22.56 -14.35 -24.71
CA GLN A 356 -23.22 -15.47 -24.05
C GLN A 356 -24.41 -16.01 -24.86
N VAL A 357 -25.03 -15.20 -25.71
CA VAL A 357 -26.11 -15.65 -26.60
C VAL A 357 -25.53 -16.38 -27.80
N GLU A 358 -24.49 -15.84 -28.44
CA GLU A 358 -23.85 -16.41 -29.64
C GLU A 358 -23.10 -17.72 -29.37
N ASN A 359 -22.32 -17.79 -28.28
CA ASN A 359 -21.40 -18.92 -28.03
C ASN A 359 -22.07 -20.11 -27.31
N GLY A 360 -23.37 -20.05 -27.03
CA GLY A 360 -24.04 -21.07 -26.21
C GLY A 360 -23.72 -20.96 -24.70
N HIS A 361 -24.39 -21.76 -23.87
CA HIS A 361 -24.10 -21.78 -22.43
C HIS A 361 -22.82 -22.59 -22.17
N MET A 362 -21.77 -21.93 -21.69
CA MET A 362 -20.61 -22.62 -21.11
C MET A 362 -20.64 -22.49 -19.58
N PRO A 363 -20.85 -23.58 -18.83
CA PRO A 363 -20.96 -23.55 -17.38
C PRO A 363 -19.57 -23.37 -16.73
N MET A 364 -19.02 -22.16 -16.80
CA MET A 364 -17.68 -21.85 -16.23
C MET A 364 -17.72 -21.44 -14.76
N GLY A 365 -18.91 -21.12 -14.22
CA GLY A 365 -19.07 -20.64 -12.86
C GLY A 365 -18.64 -19.19 -12.61
N ILE A 366 -18.29 -18.43 -13.65
CA ILE A 366 -17.75 -17.06 -13.49
C ILE A 366 -18.81 -15.96 -13.34
N GLY A 367 -20.07 -16.27 -13.65
CA GLY A 367 -21.16 -15.30 -13.79
C GLY A 367 -21.44 -14.42 -12.57
N LEU A 368 -21.76 -15.03 -11.43
CA LEU A 368 -22.03 -14.30 -10.17
C LEU A 368 -20.81 -13.51 -9.66
N PRO A 369 -19.59 -14.07 -9.60
CA PRO A 369 -18.39 -13.30 -9.26
C PRO A 369 -18.15 -12.10 -10.18
N MET A 370 -18.30 -12.27 -11.50
CA MET A 370 -18.16 -11.17 -12.46
C MET A 370 -19.25 -10.11 -12.29
N SER A 371 -20.49 -10.52 -12.02
CA SER A 371 -21.60 -9.61 -11.74
C SER A 371 -21.33 -8.76 -10.50
N ASN A 372 -20.78 -9.37 -9.44
CA ASN A 372 -20.37 -8.65 -8.24
C ASN A 372 -19.26 -7.62 -8.54
N ILE A 373 -18.29 -7.98 -9.39
CA ILE A 373 -17.23 -7.07 -9.80
C ILE A 373 -17.80 -5.90 -10.62
N PHE A 374 -18.68 -6.15 -11.59
CA PHE A 374 -19.33 -5.09 -12.37
C PHE A 374 -20.16 -4.14 -11.50
N ALA A 375 -20.90 -4.67 -10.52
CA ALA A 375 -21.71 -3.87 -9.60
C ALA A 375 -20.83 -2.99 -8.70
N THR A 376 -19.74 -3.55 -8.17
CA THR A 376 -18.85 -2.85 -7.23
C THR A 376 -17.87 -1.89 -7.92
N TYR A 377 -17.65 -2.01 -9.23
CA TYR A 377 -16.64 -1.24 -9.97
C TYR A 377 -16.78 0.29 -9.79
N PHE A 378 -18.00 0.83 -9.91
CA PHE A 378 -18.31 2.24 -9.65
C PHE A 378 -18.96 2.46 -8.27
N GLY A 379 -18.56 1.68 -7.26
CA GLY A 379 -18.98 1.86 -5.87
C GLY A 379 -20.41 1.44 -5.57
N GLY A 380 -20.97 0.52 -6.35
CA GLY A 380 -22.21 -0.19 -6.02
C GLY A 380 -21.99 -1.45 -5.17
N SER A 381 -23.02 -2.27 -5.05
CA SER A 381 -22.97 -3.58 -4.37
C SER A 381 -23.87 -4.61 -5.04
N LEU A 382 -23.57 -5.89 -4.81
CA LEU A 382 -24.44 -7.03 -5.13
C LEU A 382 -24.44 -7.96 -3.92
N GLU A 383 -25.60 -8.16 -3.32
CA GLU A 383 -25.82 -9.00 -2.14
C GLU A 383 -26.89 -10.06 -2.44
N LEU A 384 -26.74 -11.24 -1.83
CA LEU A 384 -27.68 -12.35 -1.95
C LEU A 384 -28.24 -12.68 -0.57
N VAL A 385 -29.56 -12.76 -0.45
CA VAL A 385 -30.27 -13.15 0.78
C VAL A 385 -31.15 -14.34 0.45
N SER A 386 -30.81 -15.53 0.97
CA SER A 386 -31.57 -16.76 0.73
C SER A 386 -32.44 -17.12 1.92
N LEU A 387 -33.68 -17.47 1.65
CA LEU A 387 -34.57 -18.19 2.56
C LEU A 387 -34.77 -19.59 1.98
N ASP A 388 -33.97 -20.52 2.49
CA ASP A 388 -33.90 -21.90 2.03
C ASP A 388 -35.28 -22.58 2.09
N GLY A 389 -35.69 -23.17 0.96
CA GLY A 389 -37.02 -23.77 0.77
C GLY A 389 -38.06 -22.79 0.20
N HIS A 390 -37.84 -21.49 0.36
CA HIS A 390 -38.67 -20.44 -0.21
C HIS A 390 -38.05 -19.90 -1.51
N GLY A 391 -37.01 -19.07 -1.41
CA GLY A 391 -36.40 -18.34 -2.52
C GLY A 391 -35.14 -17.58 -2.12
N THR A 392 -34.50 -16.91 -3.08
CA THR A 392 -33.32 -16.07 -2.86
C THR A 392 -33.53 -14.71 -3.51
N ASP A 393 -33.20 -13.65 -2.80
CA ASP A 393 -33.26 -12.30 -3.32
C ASP A 393 -31.85 -11.82 -3.66
N ALA A 394 -31.69 -11.26 -4.86
CA ALA A 394 -30.47 -10.57 -5.26
C ALA A 394 -30.70 -9.06 -5.23
N TYR A 395 -29.92 -8.36 -4.41
CA TYR A 395 -29.96 -6.92 -4.25
C TYR A 395 -28.77 -6.28 -4.98
N VAL A 396 -29.04 -5.61 -6.10
CA VAL A 396 -28.03 -4.83 -6.84
C VAL A 396 -28.22 -3.37 -6.54
N ARG A 397 -27.23 -2.72 -5.91
CA ARG A 397 -27.26 -1.27 -5.65
C ARG A 397 -26.26 -0.55 -6.54
N LEU A 398 -26.73 0.39 -7.36
CA LEU A 398 -25.89 1.18 -8.27
C LEU A 398 -26.01 2.69 -7.99
N PRO A 399 -24.90 3.44 -7.88
CA PRO A 399 -24.95 4.89 -7.67
C PRO A 399 -25.51 5.63 -8.88
N LYS A 400 -26.50 6.51 -8.65
CA LYS A 400 -27.19 7.28 -9.71
C LYS A 400 -26.38 8.48 -10.20
N LEU A 401 -25.59 9.10 -9.31
CA LEU A 401 -24.92 10.38 -9.56
C LEU A 401 -23.65 10.27 -10.41
N GLY A 402 -23.10 9.07 -10.55
CA GLY A 402 -21.85 8.82 -11.28
C GLY A 402 -20.61 9.48 -10.68
N THR A 403 -20.65 9.93 -9.43
CA THR A 403 -19.54 10.62 -8.72
C THR A 403 -18.56 9.67 -8.06
N ASN A 404 -18.90 8.38 -7.98
CA ASN A 404 -18.04 7.40 -7.35
C ASN A 404 -16.86 7.08 -8.26
N LEU A 405 -15.67 7.01 -7.66
CA LEU A 405 -14.46 6.63 -8.36
C LEU A 405 -14.49 5.14 -8.72
N GLU A 406 -13.85 4.79 -9.83
CA GLU A 406 -13.44 3.41 -10.13
C GLU A 406 -12.74 2.81 -8.90
N THR A 407 -13.17 1.62 -8.49
CA THR A 407 -12.56 0.90 -7.35
C THR A 407 -11.25 0.27 -7.79
N LEU A 408 -10.26 1.08 -8.17
CA LEU A 408 -8.98 0.58 -8.64
C LEU A 408 -8.19 -0.07 -7.51
N PRO A 409 -7.72 -1.30 -7.70
CA PRO A 409 -6.82 -1.93 -6.76
C PRO A 409 -5.45 -1.28 -6.92
N LEU A 410 -5.13 -0.36 -6.00
CA LEU A 410 -3.84 0.31 -5.94
C LEU A 410 -2.76 -0.70 -5.53
N TYR A 411 -1.65 -0.69 -6.25
CA TYR A 411 -0.38 -1.14 -5.68
C TYR A 411 -0.01 -0.10 -4.62
N TYR A 412 -0.50 -0.31 -3.41
CA TYR A 412 0.25 0.15 -2.28
C TYR A 412 1.41 -0.83 -2.10
N LEU A 413 2.61 -0.31 -1.88
CA LEU A 413 3.45 -0.87 -0.82
C LEU A 413 2.63 -0.75 0.49
N CYS A 414 1.56 -1.54 0.62
CA CYS A 414 0.74 -1.65 1.82
C CYS A 414 1.66 -2.39 2.81
N ILE A 415 2.08 -1.88 3.97
CA ILE A 415 1.40 -0.98 4.92
C ILE A 415 -0.12 -1.09 4.81
N THR A 416 -0.60 -2.25 5.20
CA THR A 416 -1.93 -2.52 5.76
C THR A 416 -2.32 -1.41 6.74
N TYR A 417 -2.95 -0.32 6.28
CA TYR A 417 -3.48 0.73 7.17
C TYR A 417 -4.93 1.14 6.88
N VAL A 418 -5.59 0.57 5.87
CA VAL A 418 -6.99 0.94 5.55
C VAL A 418 -8.00 -0.18 5.83
N GLY A 419 -7.57 -1.45 5.83
CA GLY A 419 -8.46 -2.59 6.13
C GLY A 419 -8.75 -2.81 7.62
N LEU A 420 -7.77 -2.56 8.49
CA LEU A 420 -7.87 -2.84 9.93
C LEU A 420 -8.66 -1.77 10.70
N LEU A 421 -8.63 -0.51 10.26
CA LEU A 421 -9.37 0.56 10.91
C LEU A 421 -10.90 0.44 10.74
N LYS A 422 -11.40 -0.20 9.67
CA LYS A 422 -12.85 -0.44 9.53
C LYS A 422 -13.37 -1.56 10.42
N LYS A 423 -12.55 -2.58 10.72
CA LYS A 423 -12.97 -3.74 11.51
C LYS A 423 -12.93 -3.49 13.02
N HIS A 424 -12.03 -2.62 13.50
CA HIS A 424 -11.96 -2.28 14.93
C HIS A 424 -12.92 -1.19 15.39
N VAL A 425 -13.45 -0.36 14.48
CA VAL A 425 -14.41 0.71 14.85
C VAL A 425 -15.85 0.20 14.95
N THR A 426 -16.16 -1.00 14.45
CA THR A 426 -17.52 -1.58 14.49
C THR A 426 -17.74 -2.60 15.61
N GLU A 427 -16.70 -3.06 16.31
CA GLU A 427 -16.83 -4.15 17.30
C GLU A 427 -16.69 -3.72 18.78
N THR A 428 -16.61 -2.44 19.14
CA THR A 428 -16.42 -2.05 20.56
C THR A 428 -17.27 -0.91 21.13
N TYR A 429 -18.19 -0.28 20.37
CA TYR A 429 -19.07 0.73 20.98
C TYR A 429 -20.50 0.67 20.45
N SER A 430 -21.43 0.30 21.33
CA SER A 430 -22.86 0.54 21.16
C SER A 430 -23.13 2.04 21.31
N ILE A 431 -23.17 2.78 20.20
CA ILE A 431 -23.63 4.17 20.21
C ILE A 431 -24.71 4.33 19.12
N THR A 432 -25.91 4.67 19.58
CA THR A 432 -27.06 5.07 18.77
C THR A 432 -26.74 6.27 17.87
N PRO A 433 -27.26 6.33 16.63
CA PRO A 433 -27.03 7.48 15.75
C PRO A 433 -27.99 8.62 16.13
N ALA A 434 -27.53 9.55 16.97
CA ALA A 434 -28.21 10.81 17.21
C ALA A 434 -27.26 11.98 16.95
N ALA A 435 -27.63 12.79 15.96
CA ALA A 435 -27.28 14.19 15.74
C ALA A 435 -25.81 14.62 15.96
N VAL A 436 -25.10 14.87 14.85
CA VAL A 436 -24.04 15.87 14.81
C VAL A 436 -24.49 17.01 13.91
N ILE A 437 -25.20 17.95 14.52
CA ILE A 437 -25.29 19.36 14.10
C ILE A 437 -24.35 20.10 15.05
N PHE A 438 -23.36 20.84 14.55
CA PHE A 438 -22.86 22.11 15.12
C PHE A 438 -21.94 22.73 14.04
N THR A 439 -22.47 23.72 13.30
CA THR A 439 -22.24 25.17 13.47
C THR A 439 -20.80 25.62 13.21
N THR A 440 -20.68 26.44 12.17
CA THR A 440 -19.57 27.35 11.90
C THR A 440 -19.35 28.34 13.05
N PRO A 441 -18.14 28.88 13.17
CA PRO A 441 -17.99 30.31 13.42
C PRO A 441 -17.12 30.99 12.35
N THR A 442 -17.71 32.06 11.81
CA THR A 442 -17.16 33.20 11.08
C THR A 442 -15.97 33.85 11.83
N THR A 443 -14.81 34.12 11.21
CA THR A 443 -14.32 35.41 10.64
C THR A 443 -12.77 35.37 10.58
N PRO A 444 -12.04 36.30 9.90
CA PRO A 444 -12.28 36.93 8.61
C PRO A 444 -11.10 36.77 7.63
N LEU A 445 -11.41 37.05 6.37
CA LEU A 445 -10.54 37.17 5.21
C LEU A 445 -9.41 38.19 5.46
N TYR A 446 -8.15 37.74 5.55
CA TYR A 446 -7.00 38.61 5.29
C TYR A 446 -6.46 38.32 3.89
N ILE A 447 -6.67 39.31 3.02
CA ILE A 447 -6.11 39.43 1.68
C ILE A 447 -4.59 39.53 1.82
N LEU A 448 -3.87 38.44 1.54
CA LEU A 448 -2.45 38.54 1.21
C LEU A 448 -2.34 38.78 -0.30
N HIS A 449 -1.87 39.98 -0.62
CA HIS A 449 -1.55 40.44 -1.95
C HIS A 449 -0.71 39.39 -2.69
N SER A 450 -1.17 39.01 -3.88
CA SER A 450 -0.39 38.29 -4.87
C SER A 450 0.84 39.14 -5.24
N HIS A 451 2.00 38.79 -4.72
CA HIS A 451 3.25 39.09 -5.40
C HIS A 451 3.47 38.01 -6.46
N ASN A 452 3.20 38.40 -7.71
CA ASN A 452 3.65 37.72 -8.90
C ASN A 452 5.19 37.66 -8.89
N MET A 453 5.74 36.55 -8.41
CA MET A 453 7.07 36.11 -8.81
C MET A 453 6.88 35.04 -9.88
N THR A 454 7.09 35.41 -11.14
CA THR A 454 7.37 34.45 -12.20
C THR A 454 8.67 33.73 -11.85
N GLU A 455 8.57 32.57 -11.19
CA GLU A 455 9.73 31.72 -10.89
C GLU A 455 10.23 31.05 -12.18
N GLN A 456 11.30 31.59 -12.75
CA GLN A 456 12.08 30.92 -13.79
C GLN A 456 13.01 29.87 -13.15
N ALA A 457 13.09 28.69 -13.78
CA ALA A 457 13.98 27.60 -13.36
C ALA A 457 15.45 28.07 -13.28
N GLY A 458 16.03 27.96 -12.09
CA GLY A 458 17.30 28.57 -11.71
C GLY A 458 18.54 28.09 -12.47
N GLU A 459 19.53 28.99 -12.50
CA GLU A 459 20.79 28.94 -13.25
C GLU A 459 21.71 27.76 -12.93
N ALA A 460 21.52 27.08 -11.78
CA ALA A 460 22.38 25.98 -11.32
C ALA A 460 22.13 24.63 -12.01
N VAL A 461 21.02 24.46 -12.73
CA VAL A 461 20.74 23.25 -13.52
C VAL A 461 21.21 23.47 -14.96
N PRO A 462 22.10 22.61 -15.50
CA PRO A 462 22.54 22.71 -16.89
C PRO A 462 21.35 22.86 -17.84
N PRO A 463 21.38 23.75 -18.85
CA PRO A 463 20.23 24.03 -19.71
C PRO A 463 19.58 22.78 -20.33
N ALA A 464 20.40 21.77 -20.64
CA ALA A 464 19.98 20.49 -21.20
C ALA A 464 19.16 19.60 -20.23
N GLN A 465 19.18 19.86 -18.93
CA GLN A 465 18.55 19.01 -17.90
C GLN A 465 17.33 19.65 -17.22
N ARG A 466 16.97 20.90 -17.54
CA ARG A 466 15.84 21.62 -16.91
C ARG A 466 14.47 20.98 -17.17
N SER A 467 14.26 20.38 -18.34
CA SER A 467 13.04 19.62 -18.67
C SER A 467 12.97 18.26 -17.95
N SER A 468 14.13 17.63 -17.73
CA SER A 468 14.27 16.40 -16.93
C SER A 468 14.03 16.66 -15.44
N TRP A 469 14.44 17.82 -14.93
CA TRP A 469 14.31 18.19 -13.52
C TRP A 469 12.85 18.38 -13.06
N ALA A 470 11.99 18.99 -13.90
CA ALA A 470 10.55 19.07 -13.63
C ALA A 470 9.85 17.69 -13.63
N SER A 471 10.42 16.72 -14.37
CA SER A 471 9.98 15.31 -14.36
C SER A 471 10.52 14.55 -13.13
N PHE A 472 11.76 14.81 -12.73
CA PHE A 472 12.38 14.33 -11.49
C PHE A 472 11.57 14.76 -10.26
N LEU A 473 11.13 16.01 -10.19
CA LEU A 473 10.28 16.53 -9.11
C LEU A 473 8.93 15.83 -8.98
N LYS A 474 8.33 15.44 -10.11
CA LYS A 474 7.13 14.58 -10.14
C LYS A 474 7.43 13.14 -9.72
N THR A 475 8.69 12.70 -9.79
CA THR A 475 9.19 11.36 -9.46
C THR A 475 9.74 11.26 -8.03
N VAL A 476 10.14 12.38 -7.40
CA VAL A 476 10.54 12.43 -5.98
C VAL A 476 9.36 12.16 -5.04
N ALA A 477 8.12 12.38 -5.51
CA ALA A 477 6.92 11.88 -4.83
C ALA A 477 6.82 10.34 -4.82
N SER A 478 7.56 9.65 -5.70
CA SER A 478 7.58 8.19 -5.89
C SER A 478 8.98 7.58 -5.74
N PHE A 479 9.90 8.20 -4.97
CA PHE A 479 11.32 7.82 -4.87
C PHE A 479 11.52 6.43 -4.20
N SER A 480 11.25 5.36 -4.95
CA SER A 480 11.38 3.98 -4.52
C SER A 480 12.60 3.30 -5.16
N GLY A 481 13.79 3.60 -4.62
CA GLY A 481 14.82 2.58 -4.44
C GLY A 481 15.75 2.25 -5.60
N ASP A 482 16.40 3.24 -6.22
CA ASP A 482 17.67 2.94 -6.89
C ASP A 482 18.76 2.69 -5.81
N LEU A 483 19.43 1.54 -5.84
CA LEU A 483 20.53 1.22 -4.90
C LEU A 483 21.68 2.23 -4.99
N SER A 484 21.83 2.92 -6.13
CA SER A 484 22.77 4.04 -6.29
C SER A 484 22.43 5.25 -5.40
N SER A 485 21.16 5.37 -5.00
CA SER A 485 20.62 6.40 -4.12
C SER A 485 20.51 5.96 -2.65
N MET A 486 20.96 4.74 -2.33
CA MET A 486 20.92 4.18 -0.97
C MET A 486 22.24 4.35 -0.22
N THR A 487 22.17 4.47 1.10
CA THR A 487 23.34 4.35 1.99
C THR A 487 23.57 2.90 2.35
N ALA A 488 24.83 2.54 2.62
CA ALA A 488 25.21 1.22 3.13
C ALA A 488 24.89 1.00 4.63
N ILE A 489 24.08 1.88 5.25
CA ILE A 489 23.77 1.94 6.68
C ILE A 489 22.26 1.69 6.88
N SER A 490 21.92 0.89 7.88
CA SER A 490 20.53 0.60 8.29
C SER A 490 19.97 1.65 9.25
N LEU A 491 18.64 1.85 9.24
CA LEU A 491 17.97 2.74 10.21
C LEU A 491 18.19 2.32 11.67
N THR A 492 18.56 1.05 11.94
CA THR A 492 18.94 0.59 13.29
C THR A 492 20.23 1.21 13.81
N GLU A 493 21.08 1.79 12.95
CA GLU A 493 22.28 2.51 13.40
C GLU A 493 21.98 3.98 13.74
N PHE A 494 20.82 4.53 13.32
CA PHE A 494 20.48 5.94 13.50
C PHE A 494 20.36 6.38 14.96
N PRO A 495 19.92 5.52 15.91
CA PRO A 495 19.98 5.87 17.32
C PRO A 495 21.37 6.21 17.84
N ALA A 496 22.47 5.84 17.15
CA ALA A 496 23.81 6.27 17.53
C ALA A 496 23.98 7.80 17.50
N TYR A 497 23.22 8.51 16.66
CA TYR A 497 23.24 9.96 16.56
C TYR A 497 22.83 10.68 17.85
N TRP A 498 22.18 10.00 18.79
CA TRP A 498 21.89 10.56 20.12
C TRP A 498 23.14 10.75 20.99
N CYS A 499 24.26 10.10 20.67
CA CYS A 499 25.45 10.12 21.52
C CYS A 499 26.77 10.30 20.75
N GLU A 500 26.76 10.96 19.58
CA GLU A 500 27.98 11.33 18.85
C GLU A 500 28.88 12.36 19.58
N ARG A 501 28.43 12.83 20.75
CA ARG A 501 29.14 13.69 21.70
C ARG A 501 28.96 13.15 23.13
N PRO A 502 29.61 12.03 23.48
CA PRO A 502 29.37 11.33 24.74
C PRO A 502 29.72 12.19 25.97
N GLU A 503 30.64 13.13 25.82
CA GLU A 503 30.99 14.12 26.84
C GLU A 503 29.80 15.01 27.24
N LEU A 504 28.91 15.36 26.30
CA LEU A 504 27.72 16.15 26.61
C LEU A 504 26.63 15.31 27.28
N PHE A 505 26.52 14.03 26.91
CA PHE A 505 25.56 13.10 27.51
C PHE A 505 25.92 12.78 28.97
N SER A 506 27.19 12.47 29.22
CA SER A 506 27.72 12.20 30.57
C SER A 506 27.69 13.43 31.47
N ALA A 507 28.01 14.63 30.94
CA ALA A 507 28.00 15.88 31.70
C ALA A 507 26.63 16.26 32.28
N ILE A 508 25.53 15.64 31.82
CA ILE A 508 24.19 15.83 32.40
C ILE A 508 24.19 15.39 33.87
N ALA A 509 24.84 14.27 34.20
CA ALA A 509 24.92 13.79 35.58
C ALA A 509 25.82 14.65 36.47
N ASP A 510 26.76 15.39 35.89
CA ASP A 510 27.70 16.22 36.65
C ASP A 510 27.06 17.54 37.13
N GLN A 511 25.88 17.90 36.62
CA GLN A 511 25.14 19.08 37.05
C GLN A 511 24.47 18.85 38.40
N THR A 512 24.62 19.80 39.33
CA THR A 512 24.09 19.70 40.70
C THR A 512 22.68 20.27 40.86
N THR A 513 22.33 21.29 40.08
CA THR A 513 21.00 21.96 40.14
C THR A 513 20.03 21.42 39.08
N GLU A 514 18.73 21.47 39.37
CA GLU A 514 17.67 21.09 38.41
C GLU A 514 17.73 21.93 37.12
N GLU A 515 18.01 23.23 37.28
CA GLU A 515 18.17 24.18 36.18
C GLU A 515 19.42 23.87 35.35
N GLY A 516 20.56 23.63 36.00
CA GLY A 516 21.81 23.24 35.34
C GLY A 516 21.67 21.94 34.56
N ARG A 517 21.02 20.92 35.16
CA ARG A 517 20.68 19.67 34.46
C ARG A 517 19.80 19.93 33.25
N ALA A 518 18.72 20.70 33.38
CA ALA A 518 17.82 20.99 32.27
C ALA A 518 18.53 21.71 31.11
N LEU A 519 19.44 22.64 31.42
CA LEU A 519 20.30 23.29 30.42
C LEU A 519 21.27 22.31 29.76
N ALA A 520 21.86 21.38 30.52
CA ALA A 520 22.73 20.34 29.97
C ALA A 520 21.97 19.37 29.05
N VAL A 521 20.74 18.96 29.43
CA VAL A 521 19.87 18.14 28.57
C VAL A 521 19.53 18.88 27.28
N LEU A 522 19.19 20.16 27.35
CA LEU A 522 18.93 20.99 26.16
C LEU A 522 20.18 21.08 25.27
N LYS A 523 21.35 21.36 25.86
CA LYS A 523 22.61 21.47 25.12
C LYS A 523 22.97 20.16 24.43
N TRP A 524 22.86 19.04 25.14
CA TRP A 524 23.04 17.71 24.57
C TRP A 524 22.06 17.46 23.43
N PHE A 525 20.75 17.67 23.63
CA PHE A 525 19.74 17.44 22.59
C PHE A 525 19.97 18.28 21.32
N ILE A 526 20.26 19.58 21.45
CA ILE A 526 20.56 20.42 20.28
C ILE A 526 21.80 19.89 19.54
N SER A 527 22.79 19.38 20.28
CA SER A 527 24.01 18.84 19.68
C SER A 527 23.79 17.57 18.84
N THR A 528 22.71 16.81 19.10
CA THR A 528 22.38 15.61 18.31
C THR A 528 21.78 15.94 16.95
N LEU A 529 21.21 17.14 16.77
CA LEU A 529 20.43 17.50 15.57
C LEU A 529 21.29 17.52 14.30
N LYS A 530 22.56 17.93 14.39
CA LYS A 530 23.50 17.90 13.25
C LYS A 530 23.71 16.47 12.75
N GLY A 531 24.07 15.57 13.66
CA GLY A 531 24.24 14.14 13.40
C GLY A 531 23.00 13.52 12.78
N GLN A 532 21.84 13.82 13.37
CA GLN A 532 20.55 13.26 12.94
C GLN A 532 20.07 13.78 11.58
N TYR A 533 20.37 15.01 11.17
CA TYR A 533 19.67 15.64 10.05
C TYR A 533 20.55 16.31 8.97
N THR A 534 21.85 16.53 9.17
CA THR A 534 22.72 17.16 8.13
C THR A 534 23.97 16.39 7.78
N SER A 535 24.46 15.49 8.65
CA SER A 535 25.76 14.83 8.43
C SER A 535 25.90 14.07 7.10
N ARG A 536 24.79 13.56 6.53
CA ARG A 536 24.82 12.89 5.23
C ARG A 536 24.86 13.86 4.06
N ASN A 537 24.12 14.97 4.13
CA ASN A 537 24.24 16.05 3.15
C ASN A 537 25.68 16.59 3.08
N GLU A 538 26.32 16.78 4.25
CA GLU A 538 27.69 17.30 4.34
C GLU A 538 28.75 16.31 3.82
N SER A 539 28.62 15.01 4.15
CA SER A 539 29.62 13.99 3.78
C SER A 539 29.43 13.38 2.39
N MET A 540 28.20 13.31 1.88
CA MET A 540 27.87 12.63 0.61
C MET A 540 27.30 13.57 -0.47
N GLY A 541 27.23 14.89 -0.20
CA GLY A 541 26.72 15.91 -1.13
C GLY A 541 25.19 15.95 -1.29
N SER A 542 24.47 14.95 -0.79
CA SER A 542 23.00 14.88 -0.75
C SER A 542 22.53 13.83 0.27
N GLU A 543 21.31 13.98 0.81
CA GLU A 543 20.69 12.95 1.66
C GLU A 543 20.41 11.69 0.82
N LYS A 544 20.82 10.52 1.32
CA LYS A 544 20.63 9.22 0.66
C LYS A 544 19.71 8.33 1.49
N LYS A 545 18.98 7.43 0.83
CA LYS A 545 18.00 6.57 1.50
C LYS A 545 18.68 5.46 2.33
N PRO A 546 18.40 5.31 3.63
CA PRO A 546 18.97 4.22 4.43
C PRO A 546 18.39 2.84 4.08
N LEU A 547 19.11 1.78 4.46
CA LEU A 547 18.58 0.41 4.41
C LEU A 547 17.39 0.30 5.37
N ASN A 548 16.31 -0.32 4.91
CA ASN A 548 15.10 -0.50 5.71
C ASN A 548 15.29 -1.73 6.60
N PRO A 549 15.29 -1.59 7.93
CA PRO A 549 15.63 -2.69 8.81
C PRO A 549 14.60 -3.81 8.79
N VAL A 550 15.07 -5.02 9.10
CA VAL A 550 14.22 -6.22 9.20
C VAL A 550 13.64 -6.38 10.59
N LEU A 551 12.50 -7.06 10.74
CA LEU A 551 11.95 -7.34 12.08
C LEU A 551 12.95 -8.15 12.91
N GLY A 552 13.28 -7.68 14.11
CA GLY A 552 14.25 -8.31 15.01
C GLY A 552 15.72 -8.01 14.67
N GLU A 553 15.99 -7.09 13.74
CA GLU A 553 17.34 -6.58 13.52
C GLU A 553 17.87 -5.88 14.77
N LEU A 554 19.14 -6.11 15.08
CA LEU A 554 19.81 -5.62 16.28
C LEU A 554 20.98 -4.72 15.92
N PHE A 555 21.28 -3.73 16.76
CA PHE A 555 22.54 -3.00 16.69
C PHE A 555 23.04 -2.71 18.10
N TYR A 556 24.27 -3.15 18.37
CA TYR A 556 24.96 -2.89 19.62
C TYR A 556 26.17 -2.00 19.35
N GLY A 557 26.36 -1.02 20.20
CA GLY A 557 27.49 -0.10 20.08
C GLY A 557 27.96 0.41 21.43
N LYS A 558 29.15 0.99 21.46
CA LYS A 558 29.67 1.69 22.63
C LYS A 558 30.55 2.88 22.26
N TRP A 559 30.64 3.80 23.21
CA TRP A 559 31.65 4.85 23.28
C TRP A 559 32.53 4.58 24.51
N PRO A 560 33.84 4.41 24.35
CA PRO A 560 34.73 4.06 25.44
C PRO A 560 34.83 5.21 26.46
N ASP A 561 35.27 4.85 27.68
CA ASP A 561 35.65 5.85 28.67
C ASP A 561 36.89 6.62 28.20
N ILE A 562 36.71 7.92 27.98
CA ILE A 562 37.76 8.85 27.62
C ILE A 562 37.66 10.02 28.60
N ASN A 563 38.78 10.38 29.22
CA ASN A 563 38.86 11.48 30.21
C ASN A 563 37.92 11.30 31.43
N GLY A 564 37.61 10.06 31.83
CA GLY A 564 36.81 9.76 33.03
C GLY A 564 35.32 10.08 32.88
N ARG A 565 34.82 10.19 31.64
CA ARG A 565 33.40 10.41 31.34
C ARG A 565 32.56 9.14 31.49
N GLY A 566 33.21 7.97 31.60
CA GLY A 566 32.57 6.67 31.68
C GLY A 566 32.23 6.08 30.31
N GLU A 567 32.18 4.75 30.24
CA GLU A 567 31.73 4.03 29.05
C GLU A 567 30.21 4.24 28.85
N THR A 568 29.80 4.46 27.61
CA THR A 568 28.40 4.62 27.22
C THR A 568 28.02 3.53 26.22
N GLU A 569 27.00 2.75 26.53
CA GLU A 569 26.53 1.62 25.71
C GLU A 569 25.27 2.02 24.92
N LEU A 570 25.09 1.43 23.74
CA LEU A 570 23.94 1.56 22.86
C LEU A 570 23.39 0.18 22.51
N LEU A 571 22.07 0.03 22.60
CA LEU A 571 21.34 -1.13 22.18
C LEU A 571 20.13 -0.69 21.36
N VAL A 572 19.94 -1.31 20.21
CA VAL A 572 18.84 -1.02 19.29
C VAL A 572 18.18 -2.31 18.82
N GLU A 573 16.85 -2.32 18.75
CA GLU A 573 16.05 -3.38 18.17
C GLU A 573 15.04 -2.81 17.17
N GLN A 574 14.93 -3.43 15.99
CA GLN A 574 13.81 -3.19 15.10
C GLN A 574 12.58 -3.97 15.57
N VAL A 575 11.74 -3.31 16.37
CA VAL A 575 10.57 -3.89 17.04
C VAL A 575 9.35 -4.03 16.12
N SER A 576 9.34 -3.37 14.97
CA SER A 576 8.32 -3.54 13.94
C SER A 576 8.88 -3.25 12.55
N HIS A 577 8.47 -4.04 11.55
CA HIS A 577 8.83 -3.82 10.15
C HIS A 577 7.71 -3.08 9.37
N HIS A 578 6.43 -3.26 9.77
CA HIS A 578 5.27 -2.65 9.11
C HIS A 578 4.24 -2.14 10.13
N PRO A 579 4.25 -0.84 10.49
CA PRO A 579 5.20 0.19 10.06
C PRO A 579 6.61 -0.03 10.64
N PRO A 580 7.68 0.53 10.04
CA PRO A 580 9.03 0.45 10.60
C PRO A 580 9.10 1.23 11.91
N ILE A 581 9.43 0.54 13.01
CA ILE A 581 9.63 1.12 14.34
C ILE A 581 10.95 0.59 14.88
N THR A 582 11.83 1.51 15.27
CA THR A 582 13.13 1.23 15.88
C THR A 582 13.07 1.67 17.33
N ALA A 583 13.37 0.77 18.27
CA ALA A 583 13.46 1.07 19.70
C ALA A 583 14.92 0.98 20.14
N TYR A 584 15.32 1.82 21.09
CA TYR A 584 16.71 1.95 21.52
C TYR A 584 16.85 2.29 23.00
N ALA A 585 18.00 1.90 23.56
CA ALA A 585 18.45 2.25 24.90
C ALA A 585 19.92 2.69 24.82
N ILE A 586 20.26 3.81 25.45
CA ILE A 586 21.62 4.31 25.63
C ILE A 586 21.86 4.48 27.11
N GLU A 587 22.97 3.96 27.63
CA GLU A 587 23.24 3.97 29.07
C GLU A 587 24.71 4.22 29.37
N ASN A 588 24.98 5.18 30.25
CA ASN A 588 26.27 5.32 30.92
C ASN A 588 26.08 4.93 32.38
N LYS A 589 26.39 3.67 32.69
CA LYS A 589 26.16 3.07 34.02
C LYS A 589 26.95 3.77 35.12
N SER A 590 28.18 4.18 34.82
CA SER A 590 29.08 4.82 35.80
C SER A 590 28.59 6.22 36.22
N LYS A 591 27.98 6.96 35.28
CA LYS A 591 27.38 8.28 35.52
C LYS A 591 25.90 8.21 35.91
N GLY A 592 25.25 7.06 35.75
CA GLY A 592 23.83 6.87 36.05
C GLY A 592 22.91 7.63 35.10
N VAL A 593 23.30 7.80 33.83
CA VAL A 593 22.50 8.47 32.79
C VAL A 593 21.99 7.43 31.80
N LYS A 594 20.68 7.46 31.50
CA LYS A 594 20.02 6.51 30.61
C LYS A 594 18.99 7.18 29.73
N LEU A 595 19.01 6.86 28.43
CA LEU A 595 18.01 7.27 27.45
C LEU A 595 17.30 6.01 26.92
N VAL A 596 15.97 6.00 26.92
CA VAL A 596 15.17 4.96 26.26
C VAL A 596 14.19 5.63 25.32
N GLY A 597 14.09 5.17 24.10
CA GLY A 597 13.18 5.76 23.13
C GLY A 597 12.80 4.82 22.00
N HIS A 598 11.88 5.29 21.18
CA HIS A 598 11.55 4.65 19.92
C HIS A 598 11.19 5.71 18.88
N ASN A 599 11.41 5.39 17.63
CA ASN A 599 11.08 6.25 16.51
C ASN A 599 10.42 5.47 15.38
N ALA A 600 9.44 6.14 14.76
CA ALA A 600 8.80 5.75 13.52
C ALA A 600 8.53 7.02 12.69
N GLN A 601 8.19 6.85 11.41
CA GLN A 601 8.01 8.00 10.51
C GLN A 601 6.72 7.87 9.71
N LYS A 602 6.03 9.00 9.55
CA LYS A 602 4.88 9.15 8.67
C LYS A 602 5.09 10.31 7.72
N THR A 603 5.14 10.01 6.43
CA THR A 603 5.44 10.99 5.38
C THR A 603 4.16 11.47 4.69
N SER A 604 4.11 12.75 4.32
CA SER A 604 3.03 13.38 3.55
C SER A 604 3.61 14.43 2.59
N PHE A 605 2.85 14.81 1.57
CA PHE A 605 3.27 15.79 0.56
C PHE A 605 2.40 17.04 0.63
N SER A 606 3.01 18.22 0.59
CA SER A 606 2.30 19.50 0.59
C SER A 606 3.10 20.56 -0.16
N GLY A 607 2.49 21.16 -1.19
CA GLY A 607 3.05 22.34 -1.88
C GLY A 607 4.46 22.18 -2.44
N GLY A 608 4.83 20.98 -2.93
CA GLY A 608 6.18 20.71 -3.45
C GLY A 608 7.24 20.41 -2.39
N ASN A 609 6.85 20.26 -1.12
CA ASN A 609 7.70 19.81 -0.02
C ASN A 609 7.27 18.41 0.45
N ILE A 610 8.22 17.65 1.01
CA ILE A 610 7.92 16.42 1.76
C ILE A 610 7.87 16.76 3.24
N ILE A 611 6.80 16.39 3.92
CA ILE A 611 6.65 16.55 5.37
C ILE A 611 6.79 15.18 6.02
N VAL A 612 7.77 15.02 6.89
CA VAL A 612 8.00 13.80 7.68
C VAL A 612 7.61 14.08 9.13
N LYS A 613 6.53 13.46 9.58
CA LYS A 613 6.14 13.44 10.99
C LYS A 613 6.88 12.28 11.67
N GLN A 614 7.75 12.60 12.63
CA GLN A 614 8.29 11.60 13.55
C GLN A 614 7.20 11.16 14.53
N ILE A 615 7.17 9.85 14.79
CA ILE A 615 6.28 9.17 15.73
C ILE A 615 7.17 8.56 16.81
N GLY A 616 6.76 8.69 18.07
CA GLY A 616 7.52 8.25 19.23
C GLY A 616 8.14 9.41 20.02
N HIS A 617 8.86 9.04 21.07
CA HIS A 617 9.52 9.95 22.01
C HIS A 617 10.71 9.24 22.66
N ALA A 618 11.52 10.00 23.39
CA ALA A 618 12.57 9.47 24.25
C ALA A 618 12.38 9.95 25.69
N THR A 619 12.76 9.09 26.63
CA THR A 619 12.77 9.37 28.07
C THR A 619 14.20 9.27 28.56
N LEU A 620 14.73 10.37 29.09
CA LEU A 620 16.04 10.45 29.70
C LEU A 620 15.89 10.40 31.23
N THR A 621 16.66 9.53 31.88
CA THR A 621 16.70 9.35 33.33
C THR A 621 18.12 9.58 33.84
N VAL A 622 18.25 10.34 34.91
CA VAL A 622 19.53 10.64 35.58
C VAL A 622 19.41 10.25 37.05
N LYS A 623 20.29 9.35 37.51
CA LYS A 623 20.38 8.99 38.92
C LYS A 623 21.03 10.11 39.71
N LEU A 624 20.35 10.62 40.72
CA LEU A 624 20.82 11.72 41.57
C LEU A 624 21.63 11.18 42.76
N PRO A 625 22.51 12.00 43.36
CA PRO A 625 23.22 11.64 44.59
C PRO A 625 22.31 11.28 45.77
N SER A 626 21.07 11.79 45.79
CA SER A 626 20.06 11.44 46.81
C SER A 626 19.55 10.00 46.71
N GLY A 627 19.80 9.31 45.58
CA GLY A 627 19.19 8.03 45.24
C GLY A 627 17.91 8.14 44.40
N ASP A 628 17.35 9.35 44.25
CA ASP A 628 16.21 9.62 43.37
C ASP A 628 16.63 9.70 41.89
N PHE A 629 15.63 9.83 41.01
CA PHE A 629 15.86 10.00 39.58
C PHE A 629 15.25 11.31 39.07
N ALA A 630 16.03 12.05 38.28
CA ALA A 630 15.51 13.12 37.43
C ALA A 630 15.09 12.52 36.08
N GLU A 631 13.86 12.79 35.65
CA GLU A 631 13.25 12.26 34.44
C GLU A 631 12.88 13.38 33.46
N TYR A 632 13.18 13.19 32.19
CA TYR A 632 12.89 14.12 31.09
C TYR A 632 12.19 13.40 29.94
N LEU A 633 11.05 13.94 29.50
CA LEU A 633 10.36 13.55 28.28
C LEU A 633 10.83 14.43 27.12
N ILE A 634 11.25 13.81 26.01
CA ILE A 634 11.78 14.47 24.83
C ILE A 634 10.95 14.09 23.61
N THR A 635 10.36 15.07 22.95
CA THR A 635 9.61 14.85 21.70
C THR A 635 10.50 15.08 20.47
N LEU A 636 10.26 14.32 19.41
CA LEU A 636 11.02 14.42 18.16
C LEU A 636 10.50 15.56 17.26
N PRO A 637 11.39 16.28 16.53
CA PRO A 637 10.98 17.34 15.63
C PRO A 637 10.27 16.78 14.39
N ARG A 638 9.44 17.63 13.77
CA ARG A 638 8.95 17.37 12.41
C ARG A 638 9.97 17.85 11.40
N LEU A 639 10.02 17.18 10.26
CA LEU A 639 10.97 17.50 9.20
C LEU A 639 10.22 17.92 7.96
N ARG A 640 10.85 18.83 7.22
CA ARG A 640 10.46 19.21 5.88
C ARG A 640 11.65 19.02 4.96
N ILE A 641 11.45 18.32 3.85
CA ILE A 641 12.44 18.26 2.79
C ILE A 641 12.10 19.38 1.81
N GLU A 642 12.96 20.39 1.78
CA GLU A 642 12.88 21.55 0.90
C GLU A 642 13.95 21.43 -0.21
N GLY A 643 14.05 22.43 -1.08
CA GLY A 643 15.09 22.45 -2.13
C GLY A 643 14.81 21.53 -3.32
N LEU A 644 13.69 20.80 -3.29
CA LEU A 644 13.26 19.88 -4.33
C LEU A 644 13.19 20.60 -5.69
N TRP A 645 12.56 21.77 -5.78
CA TRP A 645 12.44 22.51 -7.04
C TRP A 645 13.78 22.92 -7.66
N TYR A 646 14.85 22.98 -6.87
CA TYR A 646 16.11 23.62 -7.25
C TYR A 646 17.28 22.67 -7.55
N GLY A 647 17.14 21.35 -7.42
CA GLY A 647 18.28 20.44 -7.65
C GLY A 647 18.78 19.71 -6.41
N ALA A 648 18.51 20.27 -5.24
CA ALA A 648 19.32 20.05 -4.05
C ALA A 648 18.40 19.87 -2.82
N PRO A 649 17.86 18.66 -2.61
CA PRO A 649 17.05 18.38 -1.42
C PRO A 649 17.87 18.60 -0.14
N TYR A 650 17.29 19.33 0.81
CA TYR A 650 17.85 19.48 2.15
C TYR A 650 16.75 19.34 3.20
N ILE A 651 17.15 18.88 4.39
CA ILE A 651 16.27 18.75 5.54
C ILE A 651 16.20 20.08 6.27
N GLU A 652 14.99 20.53 6.56
CA GLU A 652 14.72 21.63 7.48
C GLU A 652 13.82 21.13 8.62
N LEU A 653 14.13 21.53 9.85
CA LEU A 653 13.29 21.20 11.00
C LEU A 653 12.12 22.17 11.08
N ALA A 654 10.96 21.67 11.50
CA ALA A 654 9.72 22.43 11.57
C ALA A 654 8.94 22.15 12.86
N ASP A 655 7.99 23.04 13.15
CA ASP A 655 7.14 23.04 14.35
C ASP A 655 7.98 23.14 15.64
N VAL A 656 7.52 22.52 16.73
CA VAL A 656 8.08 22.67 18.08
C VAL A 656 8.43 21.30 18.65
N SER A 657 9.65 21.16 19.18
CA SER A 657 10.04 20.05 20.05
C SER A 657 10.03 20.49 21.51
N TRP A 658 9.89 19.52 22.41
CA TRP A 658 9.75 19.75 23.82
C TRP A 658 10.70 18.87 24.63
N ILE A 659 11.29 19.45 25.66
CA ILE A 659 12.01 18.75 26.72
C ILE A 659 11.31 19.12 28.02
N ILE A 660 10.70 18.14 28.69
CA ILE A 660 9.89 18.39 29.87
C ILE A 660 10.38 17.54 31.04
N SER A 661 10.59 18.17 32.18
CA SER A 661 10.80 17.51 33.46
C SER A 661 9.75 17.96 34.47
N LYS A 662 9.81 17.40 35.69
CA LYS A 662 8.98 17.85 36.81
C LYS A 662 9.17 19.34 37.13
N HIS A 663 10.35 19.89 36.88
CA HIS A 663 10.75 21.23 37.32
C HIS A 663 10.85 22.25 36.19
N HIS A 664 11.06 21.81 34.95
CA HIS A 664 11.26 22.71 33.81
C HIS A 664 10.54 22.23 32.55
N VAL A 665 10.09 23.18 31.73
CA VAL A 665 9.51 22.96 30.40
C VAL A 665 10.33 23.75 29.40
N CYS A 666 10.91 23.08 28.41
CA CYS A 666 11.60 23.70 27.30
C CYS A 666 10.81 23.50 26.00
N SER A 667 10.52 24.60 25.30
CA SER A 667 10.00 24.59 23.93
C SER A 667 11.10 24.98 22.95
N ILE A 668 11.29 24.22 21.89
CA ILE A 668 12.31 24.43 20.85
C ILE A 668 11.59 24.67 19.53
N GLU A 669 11.51 25.92 19.10
CA GLU A 669 10.89 26.32 17.84
C GLU A 669 11.93 26.31 16.71
N TYR A 670 11.65 25.58 15.63
CA TYR A 670 12.52 25.55 14.46
C TYR A 670 12.03 26.51 13.37
N LYS A 671 12.96 27.21 12.72
CA LYS A 671 12.65 28.17 11.65
C LYS A 671 13.60 27.99 10.47
N GLY A 672 13.00 27.87 9.29
CA GLY A 672 13.70 27.85 8.01
C GLY A 672 13.91 29.25 7.41
N LYS A 673 14.48 29.28 6.20
CA LYS A 673 14.81 30.51 5.47
C LYS A 673 13.55 31.34 5.18
N GLY A 674 13.54 32.63 5.57
CA GLY A 674 12.57 33.62 5.09
C GLY A 674 11.50 34.11 6.07
N TYR A 675 11.47 33.67 7.34
CA TYR A 675 10.42 34.11 8.27
C TYR A 675 10.67 35.50 8.87
N PHE A 676 11.86 35.80 9.40
CA PHE A 676 12.37 37.15 9.68
C PHE A 676 13.93 37.08 9.75
N SER A 677 14.61 37.86 8.91
CA SER A 677 16.07 38.14 8.85
C SER A 677 17.18 37.07 8.62
N GLY A 678 17.03 35.74 8.63
CA GLY A 678 18.28 34.95 8.40
C GLY A 678 18.25 33.41 8.41
N LYS A 679 19.34 32.87 7.84
CA LYS A 679 19.98 31.53 7.89
C LYS A 679 19.08 30.29 8.03
N SER A 680 19.30 29.29 7.16
CA SER A 680 18.70 27.95 7.31
C SER A 680 19.07 27.32 8.64
N HIS A 681 18.28 26.35 9.10
CA HIS A 681 18.57 25.58 10.30
C HIS A 681 18.59 26.41 11.59
N SER A 682 17.76 27.45 11.65
CA SER A 682 17.64 28.31 12.84
C SER A 682 16.70 27.68 13.86
N PHE A 683 16.94 27.94 15.13
CA PHE A 683 16.03 27.58 16.22
C PHE A 683 16.00 28.63 17.31
N LYS A 684 14.92 28.63 18.08
CA LYS A 684 14.79 29.38 19.32
C LYS A 684 14.22 28.47 20.39
N ALA A 685 14.99 28.20 21.44
CA ALA A 685 14.55 27.45 22.59
C ALA A 685 14.25 28.37 23.77
N SER A 686 13.15 28.10 24.49
CA SER A 686 12.76 28.82 25.71
C SER A 686 12.65 27.81 26.85
N LEU A 687 13.58 27.85 27.79
CA LEU A 687 13.58 27.01 28.99
C LEU A 687 12.93 27.79 30.13
N ASN A 688 11.78 27.29 30.60
CA ASN A 688 10.97 27.92 31.62
C ASN A 688 10.77 26.98 32.82
N PRO A 689 10.52 27.51 34.02
CA PRO A 689 10.06 26.73 35.16
C PRO A 689 8.72 26.06 34.84
N ALA A 690 8.53 24.82 35.31
CA ALA A 690 7.28 24.10 35.09
C ALA A 690 6.11 24.78 35.84
N PRO A 691 4.88 24.78 35.28
CA PRO A 691 3.72 25.36 35.94
C PRO A 691 3.50 24.81 37.36
N GLY A 692 3.23 25.70 38.32
CA GLY A 692 2.97 25.31 39.72
C GLY A 692 4.21 25.14 40.60
N THR A 693 5.43 25.36 40.08
CA THR A 693 6.67 25.24 40.88
C THR A 693 7.04 26.50 41.69
N GLY A 694 6.24 27.57 41.63
CA GLY A 694 6.23 28.65 42.64
C GLY A 694 7.48 29.54 42.76
N GLY A 695 8.45 29.45 41.86
CA GLY A 695 9.69 30.24 41.92
C GLY A 695 9.77 31.35 40.87
N ALA A 696 10.35 32.49 41.25
CA ALA A 696 10.82 33.53 40.32
C ALA A 696 12.11 33.08 39.61
N SER A 697 12.09 31.92 38.94
CA SER A 697 13.26 31.41 38.22
C SER A 697 13.40 32.08 36.86
N VAL A 698 14.66 32.30 36.48
CA VAL A 698 15.02 33.05 35.27
C VAL A 698 14.69 32.20 34.04
N SER A 699 13.90 32.76 33.12
CA SER A 699 13.70 32.16 31.80
C SER A 699 15.01 32.26 31.00
N HIS A 700 15.42 31.15 30.38
CA HIS A 700 16.55 31.15 29.45
C HIS A 700 16.04 31.11 28.02
N VAL A 701 16.61 31.97 27.18
CA VAL A 701 16.37 31.97 25.74
C VAL A 701 17.66 31.58 25.04
N ILE A 702 17.62 30.51 24.25
CA ILE A 702 18.73 30.03 23.45
C ILE A 702 18.35 30.19 21.98
N GLU A 703 19.20 30.85 21.20
CA GLU A 703 18.95 31.06 19.78
C GLU A 703 20.23 30.97 18.94
N GLY A 704 20.08 30.49 17.73
CA GLY A 704 21.18 30.28 16.80
C GLY A 704 20.81 29.24 15.75
N THR A 705 21.82 28.52 15.27
CA THR A 705 21.65 27.46 14.27
C THR A 705 22.02 26.11 14.86
N TRP A 706 21.11 25.13 14.76
CA TRP A 706 21.26 23.84 15.43
C TRP A 706 22.40 22.98 14.86
N HIS A 707 22.84 23.26 13.63
CA HIS A 707 23.94 22.56 12.95
C HIS A 707 25.32 23.21 13.15
N THR A 708 25.42 24.38 13.80
CA THR A 708 26.71 25.07 14.05
C THR A 708 26.79 25.58 15.48
N THR A 709 26.34 26.81 15.76
CA THR A 709 26.50 27.46 17.06
C THR A 709 25.21 28.14 17.53
N SER A 710 25.07 28.30 18.85
CA SER A 710 24.02 29.12 19.44
C SER A 710 24.49 29.89 20.66
N LYS A 711 23.67 30.86 21.07
CA LYS A 711 23.92 31.71 22.22
C LYS A 711 22.77 31.63 23.21
N ILE A 712 23.08 31.79 24.50
CA ILE A 712 22.13 31.85 25.60
C ILE A 712 22.00 33.27 26.14
N SER A 713 20.78 33.64 26.48
CA SER A 713 20.43 34.87 27.19
C SER A 713 19.60 34.53 28.43
N SER A 714 19.98 35.11 29.57
CA SER A 714 19.38 34.89 30.87
C SER A 714 19.37 36.19 31.68
N GLY A 715 18.18 36.76 31.92
CA GLY A 715 18.04 38.06 32.59
C GLY A 715 18.81 39.18 31.86
N SER A 716 19.75 39.83 32.55
CA SER A 716 20.59 40.90 31.99
C SER A 716 21.85 40.43 31.24
N LYS A 717 22.17 39.12 31.28
CA LYS A 717 23.31 38.54 30.57
C LYS A 717 22.83 38.01 29.23
N SER A 718 23.23 38.64 28.13
CA SER A 718 22.82 38.26 26.77
C SER A 718 24.01 37.86 25.90
N GLY A 719 23.86 36.79 25.13
CA GLY A 719 24.76 36.49 24.01
C GLY A 719 26.03 35.70 24.36
N LEU A 720 26.03 34.96 25.47
CA LEU A 720 27.08 33.99 25.80
C LEU A 720 26.96 32.75 24.90
N ASP A 721 28.08 32.12 24.56
CA ASP A 721 28.05 30.91 23.74
C ASP A 721 27.42 29.73 24.51
N PHE A 722 26.52 29.00 23.84
CA PHE A 722 25.78 27.89 24.43
C PHE A 722 26.22 26.54 23.89
N HIS A 723 26.17 26.35 22.57
CA HIS A 723 26.67 25.15 21.89
C HIS A 723 27.56 25.51 20.69
N ASP A 724 28.50 24.61 20.40
CA ASP A 724 29.28 24.58 19.16
C ASP A 724 29.43 23.13 18.72
N VAL A 725 28.90 22.80 17.54
CA VAL A 725 29.00 21.47 16.92
C VAL A 725 29.80 21.48 15.62
N THR A 726 30.63 22.50 15.41
CA THR A 726 31.55 22.59 14.27
C THR A 726 32.79 21.72 14.45
N GLY A 727 33.16 21.41 15.70
CA GLY A 727 34.25 20.49 16.04
C GLY A 727 33.95 19.01 15.74
N PRO A 728 34.95 18.13 15.88
CA PRO A 728 34.81 16.69 15.56
C PRO A 728 33.73 16.01 16.41
N LYS A 729 33.17 14.93 15.86
CA LYS A 729 32.24 14.02 16.54
C LYS A 729 32.90 12.68 16.82
N GLU A 730 32.31 11.89 17.71
CA GLU A 730 32.76 10.54 18.03
C GLU A 730 31.79 9.49 17.48
N GLU A 731 32.28 8.69 16.52
CA GLU A 731 31.52 7.59 15.93
C GLU A 731 31.36 6.43 16.92
N VAL A 732 30.20 5.77 16.87
CA VAL A 732 29.94 4.59 17.69
C VAL A 732 30.85 3.43 17.28
N THR A 733 31.42 2.73 18.26
CA THR A 733 32.11 1.46 18.05
C THR A 733 31.08 0.34 18.08
N ALA A 734 30.81 -0.31 16.94
CA ALA A 734 29.92 -1.47 16.91
C ALA A 734 30.58 -2.67 17.60
N ILE A 735 29.82 -3.37 18.43
CA ILE A 735 30.28 -4.54 19.20
C ILE A 735 29.39 -5.74 18.92
N GLY A 736 29.95 -6.95 19.00
CA GLY A 736 29.21 -8.19 18.85
C GLY A 736 28.46 -8.58 20.13
N GLY A 737 27.22 -9.02 20.01
CA GLY A 737 26.37 -9.42 21.13
C GLY A 737 26.59 -10.86 21.62
N LEU A 738 27.46 -11.66 20.98
CA LEU A 738 27.78 -13.01 21.40
C LEU A 738 28.85 -13.03 22.49
N LEU A 739 28.87 -14.07 23.34
CA LEU A 739 29.88 -14.27 24.39
C LEU A 739 31.33 -14.32 23.88
N SER A 740 31.53 -14.65 22.60
CA SER A 740 32.84 -14.63 21.95
C SER A 740 33.31 -13.23 21.58
N GLY A 741 32.44 -12.22 21.59
CA GLY A 741 32.66 -10.88 21.03
C GLY A 741 32.30 -10.77 19.55
N ASP A 742 31.91 -11.87 18.90
CA ASP A 742 31.49 -11.87 17.49
C ASP A 742 30.06 -11.34 17.33
N MET A 743 29.77 -10.77 16.15
CA MET A 743 28.42 -10.33 15.78
C MET A 743 27.52 -11.52 15.45
N GLY A 744 26.32 -11.53 16.01
CA GLY A 744 25.26 -12.47 15.67
C GLY A 744 24.64 -12.20 14.28
N GLU A 745 23.94 -13.21 13.75
CA GLU A 745 23.36 -13.17 12.39
C GLU A 745 22.35 -12.03 12.16
N PHE A 746 21.66 -11.57 13.21
CA PHE A 746 20.67 -10.49 13.14
C PHE A 746 21.24 -9.11 13.50
N GLU A 747 22.54 -9.02 13.81
CA GLU A 747 23.19 -7.74 14.06
C GLU A 747 23.45 -7.02 12.73
N SER A 748 23.02 -5.76 12.66
CA SER A 748 22.85 -4.98 11.43
C SER A 748 24.06 -5.03 10.49
N ARG A 749 25.28 -4.88 11.01
CA ARG A 749 26.50 -4.88 10.19
C ARG A 749 26.85 -6.24 9.62
N GLU A 750 26.57 -7.33 10.32
CA GLU A 750 26.77 -8.69 9.79
C GLU A 750 25.62 -9.08 8.86
N LEU A 751 24.38 -8.78 9.24
CA LEU A 751 23.18 -9.03 8.43
C LEU A 751 23.28 -8.35 7.06
N TRP A 752 23.64 -7.06 7.03
CA TRP A 752 23.70 -6.26 5.82
C TRP A 752 25.08 -6.26 5.15
N LYS A 753 26.06 -7.02 5.65
CA LYS A 753 27.47 -7.00 5.23
C LYS A 753 27.68 -7.06 3.72
N LEU A 754 27.06 -8.04 3.06
CA LEU A 754 27.21 -8.25 1.63
C LEU A 754 26.47 -7.19 0.80
N VAL A 755 25.35 -6.68 1.30
CA VAL A 755 24.61 -5.57 0.68
C VAL A 755 25.45 -4.29 0.74
N ALA A 756 25.99 -4.00 1.92
CA ALA A 756 26.86 -2.85 2.17
C ALA A 756 28.14 -2.92 1.33
N GLN A 757 28.72 -4.12 1.17
CA GLN A 757 29.86 -4.34 0.28
C GLN A 757 29.50 -4.00 -1.18
N GLY A 758 28.42 -4.57 -1.72
CA GLY A 758 28.00 -4.28 -3.09
C GLY A 758 27.67 -2.80 -3.33
N ILE A 759 27.07 -2.11 -2.36
CA ILE A 759 26.82 -0.65 -2.45
C ILE A 759 28.14 0.13 -2.50
N ARG A 760 29.12 -0.22 -1.65
CA ARG A 760 30.42 0.46 -1.60
C ARG A 760 31.28 0.21 -2.85
N GLU A 761 31.24 -1.00 -3.38
CA GLU A 761 32.02 -1.41 -4.55
C GLU A 761 31.34 -1.00 -5.88
N GLY A 762 30.10 -0.50 -5.82
CA GLY A 762 29.31 -0.18 -7.01
C GLY A 762 28.73 -1.42 -7.73
N ASP A 763 28.89 -2.61 -7.15
CA ASP A 763 28.19 -3.83 -7.59
C ASP A 763 26.76 -3.86 -7.04
N PHE A 764 25.93 -2.98 -7.62
CA PHE A 764 24.52 -2.87 -7.25
C PHE A 764 23.71 -4.14 -7.55
N GLU A 765 24.16 -4.98 -8.48
CA GLU A 765 23.53 -6.26 -8.78
C GLU A 765 23.76 -7.26 -7.65
N ALA A 766 24.98 -7.37 -7.13
CA ALA A 766 25.26 -8.16 -5.92
C ALA A 766 24.51 -7.62 -4.70
N ALA A 767 24.54 -6.31 -4.47
CA ALA A 767 23.80 -5.69 -3.37
C ALA A 767 22.30 -6.01 -3.41
N SER A 768 21.69 -5.94 -4.61
CA SER A 768 20.27 -6.25 -4.82
C SER A 768 19.93 -7.72 -4.53
N ARG A 769 20.77 -8.66 -5.00
CA ARG A 769 20.58 -10.10 -4.74
C ARG A 769 20.62 -10.42 -3.26
N GLU A 770 21.62 -9.90 -2.54
CA GLU A 770 21.79 -10.16 -1.11
C GLU A 770 20.68 -9.49 -0.28
N LYS A 771 20.29 -8.26 -0.63
CA LYS A 771 19.14 -7.58 -0.02
C LYS A 771 17.86 -8.37 -0.18
N THR A 772 17.63 -8.93 -1.37
CA THR A 772 16.45 -9.76 -1.65
C THR A 772 16.46 -11.05 -0.82
N LYS A 773 17.62 -11.68 -0.59
CA LYS A 773 17.73 -12.87 0.27
C LYS A 773 17.34 -12.54 1.72
N ILE A 774 17.84 -11.42 2.23
CA ILE A 774 17.52 -10.93 3.59
C ILE A 774 16.02 -10.64 3.70
N GLU A 775 15.44 -9.90 2.75
CA GLU A 775 14.01 -9.56 2.74
C GLU A 775 13.10 -10.80 2.56
N ALA A 776 13.50 -11.77 1.74
CA ALA A 776 12.78 -13.03 1.56
C ALA A 776 12.75 -13.85 2.85
N ARG A 777 13.84 -13.87 3.64
CA ARG A 777 13.91 -14.62 4.91
C ARG A 777 12.90 -14.11 5.95
N ILE A 778 12.54 -12.83 5.89
CA ILE A 778 11.50 -12.20 6.74
C ILE A 778 10.10 -12.66 6.35
N LEU A 779 9.81 -12.77 5.05
CA LEU A 779 8.48 -13.14 4.53
C LEU A 779 8.06 -14.57 4.93
N TYR A 780 9.01 -15.48 5.16
CA TYR A 780 8.75 -16.85 5.61
C TYR A 780 8.64 -17.02 7.13
N PHE A 781 9.09 -16.03 7.92
CA PHE A 781 9.13 -16.13 9.38
C PHE A 781 7.74 -16.18 10.08
N PRO A 782 6.69 -15.50 9.58
CA PRO A 782 5.34 -15.58 10.16
C PRO A 782 4.59 -16.89 9.87
N ILE A 783 5.01 -17.67 8.86
CA ILE A 783 4.23 -18.80 8.31
C ILE A 783 4.34 -20.07 9.20
N PHE A 784 5.29 -20.14 10.13
CA PHE A 784 5.55 -21.32 10.98
C PHE A 784 5.06 -21.21 12.43
N LEU A 785 4.10 -20.33 12.74
CA LEU A 785 3.41 -20.36 14.03
C LEU A 785 2.07 -21.09 13.91
N PRO A 786 1.99 -22.42 14.15
CA PRO A 786 0.70 -23.07 14.34
C PRO A 786 0.08 -22.63 15.68
N PRO A 787 -1.25 -22.54 15.77
CA PRO A 787 -1.92 -22.39 17.07
C PRO A 787 -1.55 -23.57 17.96
N ILE A 788 -1.15 -23.30 19.21
CA ILE A 788 -0.92 -24.32 20.22
C ILE A 788 -2.27 -24.96 20.55
N SER A 789 -2.61 -26.05 19.85
CA SER A 789 -3.72 -26.92 20.22
C SER A 789 -3.18 -28.13 20.98
N HIS A 790 -3.67 -28.31 22.20
CA HIS A 790 -3.38 -29.48 23.02
C HIS A 790 -4.14 -30.70 22.46
N ARG A 791 -3.44 -31.55 21.69
CA ARG A 791 -3.60 -33.03 21.54
C ARG A 791 -3.40 -33.46 20.08
N ALA A 792 -2.33 -34.20 19.80
CA ALA A 792 -2.28 -35.35 18.88
C ALA A 792 -0.87 -35.99 18.83
N HIS A 793 -0.81 -37.23 18.34
CA HIS A 793 0.21 -38.27 18.55
C HIS A 793 1.62 -38.05 17.95
N ARG A 794 2.59 -38.75 18.55
CA ARG A 794 4.06 -38.58 18.41
C ARG A 794 4.67 -39.47 17.31
N THR A 795 5.43 -38.89 16.38
CA THR A 795 6.36 -39.60 15.47
C THR A 795 7.79 -39.05 15.60
N SER A 796 8.81 -39.76 15.11
CA SER A 796 10.24 -39.39 15.25
C SER A 796 10.65 -38.19 14.39
N SER A 797 10.03 -37.97 13.23
CA SER A 797 10.29 -36.80 12.37
C SER A 797 9.84 -35.48 13.01
N ASP A 798 8.82 -35.53 13.88
CA ASP A 798 8.34 -34.39 14.65
C ASP A 798 9.36 -33.96 15.73
N ARG A 799 10.26 -34.85 16.18
CA ARG A 799 11.34 -34.47 17.12
C ARG A 799 12.43 -33.63 16.46
N ASP A 800 12.82 -33.95 15.23
CA ASP A 800 13.83 -33.18 14.51
C ASP A 800 13.28 -31.84 14.01
N ALA A 801 12.02 -31.81 13.58
CA ALA A 801 11.30 -30.57 13.29
C ALA A 801 11.19 -29.70 14.54
N ARG A 802 10.81 -30.27 15.70
CA ARG A 802 10.78 -29.55 16.99
C ARG A 802 12.15 -29.18 17.52
N ARG A 803 13.21 -29.90 17.18
CA ARG A 803 14.60 -29.55 17.53
C ARG A 803 15.08 -28.35 16.70
N ARG A 804 14.77 -28.31 15.40
CA ARG A 804 15.01 -27.14 14.53
C ARG A 804 14.12 -25.96 14.91
N LEU A 805 12.86 -26.21 15.25
CA LEU A 805 11.92 -25.20 15.78
C LEU A 805 12.37 -24.71 17.16
N ARG A 806 12.89 -25.58 18.04
CA ARG A 806 13.51 -25.18 19.32
C ARG A 806 14.78 -24.36 19.10
N GLN A 807 15.65 -24.73 18.17
CA GLN A 807 16.83 -23.92 17.83
C GLN A 807 16.42 -22.55 17.24
N ALA A 808 15.35 -22.48 16.44
CA ALA A 808 14.80 -21.23 15.94
C ALA A 808 14.05 -20.41 17.02
N LEU A 809 13.40 -21.08 17.98
CA LEU A 809 12.70 -20.45 19.11
C LEU A 809 13.64 -20.03 20.24
N VAL A 810 14.84 -20.62 20.35
CA VAL A 810 15.92 -20.14 21.24
C VAL A 810 16.39 -18.73 20.84
N GLY A 811 16.16 -18.29 19.60
CA GLY A 811 16.34 -16.89 19.20
C GLY A 811 15.25 -15.91 19.69
N ARG A 812 14.15 -16.40 20.28
CA ARG A 812 13.04 -15.55 20.80
C ARG A 812 12.99 -15.43 22.32
N SER A 813 13.96 -15.97 23.06
CA SER A 813 14.04 -15.73 24.51
C SER A 813 14.47 -14.31 24.89
N ASN A 814 14.95 -13.49 23.94
CA ASN A 814 15.48 -12.14 24.22
C ASN A 814 14.76 -11.03 23.42
N ILE A 815 13.45 -10.89 23.57
CA ILE A 815 12.80 -9.61 23.21
C ILE A 815 13.41 -8.53 24.11
N LEU A 816 14.05 -7.51 23.54
CA LEU A 816 14.74 -6.46 24.31
C LEU A 816 13.75 -5.35 24.68
N PHE A 817 12.79 -5.07 23.80
CA PHE A 817 11.73 -4.09 24.04
C PHE A 817 10.34 -4.71 23.97
N MET A 818 9.54 -4.47 25.01
CA MET A 818 8.14 -4.90 25.06
C MET A 818 7.23 -3.76 24.66
N LYS A 819 6.34 -4.03 23.70
CA LYS A 819 5.21 -3.15 23.40
C LYS A 819 4.23 -3.16 24.58
N VAL A 820 3.93 -1.97 25.11
CA VAL A 820 2.96 -1.74 26.18
C VAL A 820 1.96 -0.67 25.75
N GLN A 821 0.72 -0.81 26.21
CA GLN A 821 -0.23 0.31 26.14
C GLN A 821 0.24 1.40 27.09
N THR A 822 0.09 2.66 26.70
CA THR A 822 0.43 3.82 27.55
C THR A 822 -0.24 3.68 28.91
N PRO A 823 0.53 3.46 30.00
CA PRO A 823 -0.05 3.30 31.31
C PRO A 823 -0.60 4.65 31.80
N PRO A 824 -1.78 4.67 32.45
CA PRO A 824 -2.26 5.89 33.09
C PRO A 824 -1.23 6.38 34.12
N ASN A 825 -0.83 7.64 34.01
CA ASN A 825 0.24 8.31 34.78
C ASN A 825 1.70 7.92 34.43
N GLY A 826 1.95 7.36 33.22
CA GLY A 826 3.30 7.23 32.69
C GLY A 826 4.04 8.57 32.53
N PRO A 827 5.38 8.56 32.33
CA PRO A 827 6.17 9.78 32.13
C PRO A 827 5.62 10.68 31.01
N ASP A 828 5.16 10.08 29.92
CA ASP A 828 4.55 10.72 28.77
C ASP A 828 3.24 11.44 29.11
N GLU A 829 2.35 10.82 29.88
CA GLU A 829 1.10 11.45 30.31
C GLU A 829 1.34 12.50 31.41
N ARG A 830 2.17 12.18 32.40
CA ARG A 830 2.45 13.02 33.57
C ARG A 830 3.23 14.28 33.20
N LEU A 831 4.32 14.13 32.44
CA LEU A 831 5.15 15.26 32.01
C LEU A 831 4.51 15.98 30.81
N GLY A 832 3.86 15.27 29.88
CA GLY A 832 3.17 15.87 28.74
C GLY A 832 2.12 16.92 29.13
N LYS A 833 1.37 16.67 30.22
CA LYS A 833 0.41 17.63 30.79
C LYS A 833 1.05 18.97 31.18
N LEU A 834 2.27 18.96 31.70
CA LEU A 834 3.00 20.19 32.09
C LEU A 834 3.34 21.07 30.87
N GLY A 835 3.64 20.44 29.73
CA GLY A 835 3.88 21.12 28.46
C GLY A 835 2.62 21.41 27.63
N LYS A 836 1.42 21.08 28.13
CA LYS A 836 0.15 21.08 27.37
C LYS A 836 0.24 20.29 26.05
N ILE A 837 1.04 19.24 26.03
CA ILE A 837 1.19 18.35 24.89
C ILE A 837 0.15 17.25 25.06
N THR A 838 -0.62 16.97 24.01
CA THR A 838 -1.44 15.75 23.97
C THR A 838 -0.50 14.58 23.69
N PRO A 839 -0.33 13.61 24.62
CA PRO A 839 0.51 12.45 24.38
C PRO A 839 0.00 11.72 23.13
N ALA A 840 0.92 11.18 22.33
CA ALA A 840 0.51 10.34 21.21
C ALA A 840 -0.22 9.10 21.77
N THR A 841 -1.42 8.79 21.27
CA THR A 841 -2.18 7.58 21.65
C THR A 841 -1.61 6.30 21.02
N GLU A 842 -0.31 6.30 20.72
CA GLU A 842 0.41 5.32 19.91
C GLU A 842 1.18 4.35 20.83
N ASP A 843 1.55 3.18 20.31
CA ASP A 843 2.17 2.10 21.09
C ASP A 843 3.51 2.51 21.72
N MET A 844 3.71 2.28 23.02
CA MET A 844 4.98 2.54 23.73
C MET A 844 5.84 1.28 23.79
N TYR A 845 7.17 1.44 23.73
CA TYR A 845 8.13 0.34 23.83
C TYR A 845 9.02 0.52 25.06
N VAL A 846 8.99 -0.46 25.97
CA VAL A 846 9.76 -0.45 27.22
C VAL A 846 10.92 -1.43 27.13
N PHE A 847 12.12 -0.96 27.43
CA PHE A 847 13.31 -1.79 27.51
C PHE A 847 13.23 -2.74 28.72
N LYS A 848 13.59 -4.01 28.54
CA LYS A 848 13.45 -5.07 29.57
C LYS A 848 14.71 -5.28 30.43
N GLU A 849 15.67 -4.35 30.37
CA GLU A 849 16.93 -4.41 31.15
C GLU A 849 17.80 -5.65 30.86
N ASN A 850 17.59 -6.28 29.71
CA ASN A 850 18.28 -7.49 29.29
C ASN A 850 19.38 -7.19 28.27
N TRP A 851 20.40 -6.44 28.72
CA TRP A 851 21.63 -6.22 27.95
C TRP A 851 22.27 -7.56 27.54
N PRO A 852 22.86 -7.67 26.33
CA PRO A 852 23.57 -8.87 25.93
C PRO A 852 24.74 -9.16 26.88
N PRO A 853 25.08 -10.45 27.10
CA PRO A 853 26.22 -10.83 27.91
C PRO A 853 27.51 -10.58 27.12
N VAL A 854 27.96 -9.33 27.05
CA VAL A 854 29.24 -8.97 26.43
C VAL A 854 30.35 -9.29 27.45
N LYS A 855 31.46 -9.89 26.99
CA LYS A 855 32.66 -10.00 27.82
C LYS A 855 33.11 -8.60 28.20
N SER A 856 33.13 -8.29 29.49
CA SER A 856 34.00 -7.24 30.00
C SER A 856 35.43 -7.67 29.72
N ASP A 857 36.16 -6.89 28.93
CA ASP A 857 37.62 -7.02 28.87
C ASP A 857 38.25 -6.81 30.25
#